data_AF-A0A2G6EM80-F1
#
_entry.id   AF-A0A2G6EM80-F1
#
_cell.length_a   1.000
_cell.length_b   1.000
_cell.length_c   1.000
_cell.angle_alpha   90.00
_cell.angle_beta   90.00
_cell.angle_gamma   90.00
#
_symmetry.space_group_name_H-M   'P 1'
#
loop_
_entity.id
_entity.type
_entity.pdbx_description
1 polymer ?
#
loop_
_entity_poly.entity_id
_entity_poly.type
_entity_poly.pdbx_seq_one_letter_code
_entity_poly.pdbx_strand_id
1 'polypeptide(L)'
;MKAIACREAKQVMRLERLGSFHQSRLSFMRILTRRMARDHWGFERTAFEIDAQGIGHAVYTAHAPAHSYSLVAFAHELPPEQRSDRVIAEAWDATFTLFDGVPTAEDITRLSANVPRQEAGRVSDTELSLSRANRSVRLWEYVVSSLAAGRQPEAEQVAAVGYLMRTTAVYGSGKFGAADRETVADRPEFLAPFQVEMLSVYLTRWFVIDLVQHMADARADAQADGQAARLDPAIARSLGIGNSTGLGMAPFLLNHPLLIHNWISARERALQTVRSIGSASDEEILLFRQLLRRGARTIASWRSAHPLQRERIAALRTDLASIDDWLSRTDLTGDHPWDSLHRWAEAALSTEGQEWLASLMLEPYGALVDVEADTMADRSTDGIRIDGRMTVGELRGLLSEVYDWALAIDWRVPNTRARAWYVSEEKLEPRLGERFEEPIEAYEQPLAPGRDAATLFDALAAWPEDTDMATFLLRHPEHRHIVRRVQIVATAPYAEIRDNTISADLLPIDMLRCKLSFFGATQFDPRSDRWIRICMYAGAPLPQELTAENAEFWVYPAADADAGAGAGAGADMDTDADMDSDMDADMDAASSHSLNEIEVLCRRAARGTGLSWGLAEEAGKMARWLSGQGLPGPDLLVRLLDETDKMPVARMAPVSLDEPVWRSPSGRMNPIVAGAALSDAAAQVRERGGIEIDKLCLPLLLAPALAAAAAQAGSPLAASWQGVRLTSDGWRVACDGDDAALLTEMAERVLVTTDAAAPVSFPEVVSRATVPQDVLNTLARFAHRTYAPATEESRARGAGTGDSDND
;
A
#
# COMPACT_ATOMS: atom_id res chain seq x y z
N MET A 1 -28.57 -18.35 23.87
CA MET A 1 -27.12 -18.19 23.65
C MET A 1 -26.79 -16.72 23.51
N LYS A 2 -25.64 -16.28 24.03
CA LYS A 2 -25.11 -14.93 23.75
C LYS A 2 -24.65 -14.93 22.29
N ALA A 3 -25.01 -13.91 21.50
CA ALA A 3 -24.59 -13.80 20.10
C ALA A 3 -23.06 -13.83 20.01
N ILE A 4 -22.51 -14.62 19.07
CA ILE A 4 -21.07 -14.66 18.80
C ILE A 4 -20.70 -13.35 18.10
N ALA A 5 -19.78 -12.58 18.68
CA ALA A 5 -19.33 -11.30 18.17
C ALA A 5 -17.94 -11.41 17.53
N CYS A 6 -17.61 -10.47 16.65
CA CYS A 6 -16.22 -10.23 16.23
C CYS A 6 -15.34 -9.94 17.44
N ARG A 7 -14.06 -10.30 17.37
CA ARG A 7 -13.09 -9.99 18.44
C ARG A 7 -12.86 -8.49 18.52
N GLU A 8 -12.70 -7.95 19.72
CA GLU A 8 -12.56 -6.51 19.91
C GLU A 8 -11.25 -5.98 19.30
N ALA A 9 -11.25 -4.75 18.80
CA ALA A 9 -10.07 -4.13 18.20
C ALA A 9 -8.87 -4.07 19.15
N LYS A 10 -9.09 -3.90 20.47
CA LYS A 10 -8.02 -3.93 21.49
C LYS A 10 -7.30 -5.27 21.59
N GLN A 11 -7.95 -6.36 21.18
CA GLN A 11 -7.36 -7.69 21.09
C GLN A 11 -6.66 -7.89 19.74
N VAL A 12 -7.33 -7.56 18.64
CA VAL A 12 -6.87 -7.87 17.28
C VAL A 12 -5.75 -6.94 16.79
N MET A 13 -5.87 -5.63 17.07
CA MET A 13 -4.98 -4.60 16.52
C MET A 13 -3.67 -4.41 17.30
N ARG A 14 -3.19 -5.47 17.95
CA ARG A 14 -1.90 -5.52 18.62
C ARG A 14 -0.86 -6.06 17.65
N LEU A 15 0.32 -5.45 17.60
CA LEU A 15 1.37 -5.81 16.62
C LEU A 15 1.75 -7.28 16.71
N GLU A 16 1.91 -7.84 17.92
CA GLU A 16 2.19 -9.26 18.11
C GLU A 16 1.16 -10.17 17.40
N ARG A 17 -0.14 -9.83 17.50
CA ARG A 17 -1.22 -10.60 16.90
C ARG A 17 -1.33 -10.37 15.40
N LEU A 18 -1.25 -9.13 14.94
CA LEU A 18 -1.20 -8.80 13.50
C LEU A 18 -0.02 -9.51 12.82
N GLY A 19 1.13 -9.53 13.51
CA GLY A 19 2.34 -10.23 13.09
C GLY A 19 2.26 -11.75 13.14
N SER A 20 1.17 -12.31 13.67
CA SER A 20 0.90 -13.74 13.75
C SER A 20 -0.10 -14.21 12.68
N PHE A 21 -0.56 -13.32 11.79
CA PHE A 21 -1.53 -13.70 10.76
C PHE A 21 -0.92 -14.62 9.70
N HIS A 22 -1.74 -15.55 9.22
CA HIS A 22 -1.43 -16.44 8.10
C HIS A 22 -2.38 -16.19 6.94
N GLN A 23 -1.95 -16.60 5.74
CA GLN A 23 -2.84 -16.61 4.57
C GLN A 23 -4.16 -17.30 4.88
N SER A 24 -5.22 -16.83 4.23
CA SER A 24 -6.55 -17.42 4.31
C SER A 24 -7.22 -17.34 2.94
N ARG A 25 -8.47 -17.79 2.86
CA ARG A 25 -9.30 -17.64 1.65
C ARG A 25 -9.38 -16.18 1.17
N LEU A 26 -9.31 -15.22 2.08
CA LEU A 26 -9.35 -13.78 1.80
C LEU A 26 -8.01 -13.23 1.30
N SER A 27 -6.98 -14.06 1.13
CA SER A 27 -5.70 -13.59 0.61
C SER A 27 -5.78 -13.28 -0.90
N PHE A 28 -5.17 -12.17 -1.32
CA PHE A 28 -5.33 -11.57 -2.65
C PHE A 28 -4.89 -12.48 -3.79
N MET A 29 -3.77 -13.20 -3.67
CA MET A 29 -3.35 -14.20 -4.67
C MET A 29 -4.38 -15.32 -4.84
N ARG A 30 -5.01 -15.72 -3.73
CA ARG A 30 -6.03 -16.79 -3.73
C ARG A 30 -7.36 -16.30 -4.26
N ILE A 31 -7.75 -15.07 -3.96
CA ILE A 31 -8.92 -14.42 -4.57
C ILE A 31 -8.75 -14.38 -6.09
N LEU A 32 -7.59 -13.94 -6.57
CA LEU A 32 -7.32 -13.84 -8.01
C LEU A 32 -7.37 -15.21 -8.69
N THR A 33 -6.65 -16.21 -8.18
CA THR A 33 -6.64 -17.57 -8.78
C THR A 33 -8.02 -18.20 -8.83
N ARG A 34 -8.82 -18.10 -7.76
CA ARG A 34 -10.22 -18.58 -7.76
C ARG A 34 -11.08 -17.82 -8.76
N ARG A 35 -10.93 -16.50 -8.85
CA ARG A 35 -11.67 -15.66 -9.79
C ARG A 35 -11.32 -16.01 -11.24
N MET A 36 -10.04 -16.08 -11.58
CA MET A 36 -9.58 -16.43 -12.94
C MET A 36 -10.14 -17.79 -13.39
N ALA A 37 -10.18 -18.78 -12.48
CA ALA A 37 -10.77 -20.08 -12.77
C ALA A 37 -12.30 -20.05 -12.89
N ARG A 38 -13.00 -19.39 -11.96
CA ARG A 38 -14.47 -19.28 -11.95
C ARG A 38 -14.99 -18.54 -13.19
N ASP A 39 -14.30 -17.47 -13.58
CA ASP A 39 -14.71 -16.60 -14.67
C ASP A 39 -14.08 -17.04 -16.01
N HIS A 40 -13.47 -18.24 -16.05
CA HIS A 40 -12.90 -18.88 -17.24
C HIS A 40 -11.93 -17.99 -18.04
N TRP A 41 -10.98 -17.37 -17.34
CA TRP A 41 -10.00 -16.51 -17.99
C TRP A 41 -9.16 -17.29 -19.01
N GLY A 42 -8.98 -16.70 -20.19
CA GLY A 42 -8.08 -17.22 -21.22
C GLY A 42 -6.66 -16.68 -21.05
N PHE A 43 -5.66 -17.43 -21.48
CA PHE A 43 -4.26 -17.00 -21.41
C PHE A 43 -3.55 -17.28 -22.74
N GLU A 44 -2.84 -16.27 -23.24
CA GLU A 44 -2.14 -16.33 -24.51
C GLU A 44 -0.75 -15.70 -24.38
N ARG A 45 0.27 -16.34 -24.99
CA ARG A 45 1.57 -15.71 -25.22
C ARG A 45 1.57 -15.08 -26.60
N THR A 46 1.28 -13.78 -26.66
CA THR A 46 1.07 -13.06 -27.92
C THR A 46 2.38 -12.65 -28.62
N ALA A 47 3.48 -12.55 -27.87
CA ALA A 47 4.81 -12.34 -28.43
C ALA A 47 5.90 -13.01 -27.57
N PHE A 48 6.95 -13.50 -28.22
CA PHE A 48 8.16 -14.01 -27.56
C PHE A 48 9.36 -13.79 -28.49
N GLU A 49 9.89 -12.57 -28.45
CA GLU A 49 11.01 -12.08 -29.26
C GLU A 49 12.25 -11.98 -28.35
N ILE A 50 12.68 -13.14 -27.83
CA ILE A 50 13.82 -13.29 -26.94
C ILE A 50 14.91 -14.06 -27.68
N ASP A 51 16.13 -13.54 -27.72
CA ASP A 51 17.27 -14.17 -28.38
C ASP A 51 17.87 -15.34 -27.57
N ALA A 52 18.93 -15.96 -28.11
CA ALA A 52 19.61 -17.08 -27.47
C ALA A 52 20.33 -16.70 -26.16
N GLN A 53 20.60 -15.42 -25.94
CA GLN A 53 21.22 -14.88 -24.73
C GLN A 53 20.16 -14.57 -23.65
N GLY A 54 18.88 -14.66 -23.99
CA GLY A 54 17.79 -14.35 -23.09
C GLY A 54 17.48 -12.85 -23.02
N ILE A 55 17.79 -12.10 -24.08
CA ILE A 55 17.58 -10.65 -24.22
C ILE A 55 16.44 -10.39 -25.22
N GLY A 56 15.58 -9.41 -24.94
CA GLY A 56 14.51 -9.01 -25.84
C GLY A 56 13.19 -8.73 -25.10
N HIS A 57 12.06 -9.08 -25.70
CA HIS A 57 10.76 -8.90 -25.06
C HIS A 57 9.78 -10.06 -25.28
N ALA A 58 8.82 -10.18 -24.36
CA ALA A 58 7.71 -11.11 -24.47
C ALA A 58 6.42 -10.47 -23.96
N VAL A 59 5.27 -10.93 -24.47
CA VAL A 59 3.94 -10.45 -24.07
C VAL A 59 3.03 -11.61 -23.70
N TYR A 60 2.48 -11.55 -22.50
CA TYR A 60 1.55 -12.55 -21.95
C TYR A 60 0.22 -11.87 -21.65
N THR A 61 -0.84 -12.32 -22.30
CA THR A 61 -2.16 -11.72 -22.22
C THR A 61 -3.12 -12.62 -21.45
N ALA A 62 -3.78 -12.05 -20.44
CA ALA A 62 -4.89 -12.65 -19.73
C ALA A 62 -6.21 -12.03 -20.22
N HIS A 63 -7.14 -12.87 -20.67
CA HIS A 63 -8.45 -12.48 -21.17
C HIS A 63 -9.51 -12.74 -20.09
N ALA A 64 -9.94 -11.68 -19.43
CA ALA A 64 -11.12 -11.68 -18.56
C ALA A 64 -12.40 -11.57 -19.42
N PRO A 65 -13.60 -11.79 -18.86
CA PRO A 65 -14.85 -11.74 -19.62
C PRO A 65 -15.11 -10.42 -20.37
N ALA A 66 -14.69 -9.29 -19.80
CA ALA A 66 -14.94 -7.96 -20.35
C ALA A 66 -13.68 -7.20 -20.78
N HIS A 67 -12.49 -7.64 -20.32
CA HIS A 67 -11.24 -6.91 -20.47
C HIS A 67 -10.09 -7.87 -20.79
N SER A 68 -9.02 -7.34 -21.36
CA SER A 68 -7.75 -8.08 -21.52
C SER A 68 -6.64 -7.30 -20.83
N TYR A 69 -5.67 -8.02 -20.28
CA TYR A 69 -4.54 -7.45 -19.56
C TYR A 69 -3.26 -8.13 -20.02
N SER A 70 -2.28 -7.37 -20.49
CA SER A 70 -1.04 -7.91 -21.03
C SER A 70 0.15 -7.55 -20.18
N LEU A 71 0.88 -8.54 -19.67
CA LEU A 71 2.21 -8.32 -19.13
C LEU A 71 3.20 -8.17 -20.29
N VAL A 72 3.80 -7.00 -20.42
CA VAL A 72 4.94 -6.76 -21.32
C VAL A 72 6.22 -6.93 -20.49
N ALA A 73 7.02 -7.93 -20.85
CA ALA A 73 8.28 -8.27 -20.19
C ALA A 73 9.45 -7.88 -21.09
N PHE A 74 10.41 -7.13 -20.56
CA PHE A 74 11.68 -6.83 -21.21
C PHE A 74 12.81 -7.54 -20.45
N ALA A 75 13.55 -8.38 -21.15
CA ALA A 75 14.70 -9.11 -20.61
C ALA A 75 15.99 -8.45 -21.07
N HIS A 76 16.91 -8.23 -20.13
CA HIS A 76 18.15 -7.49 -20.36
C HIS A 76 19.36 -8.38 -20.04
N GLU A 77 20.51 -8.00 -20.60
CA GLU A 77 21.78 -8.52 -20.11
C GLU A 77 22.18 -7.75 -18.86
N LEU A 78 22.46 -8.48 -17.78
CA LEU A 78 23.01 -7.91 -16.56
C LEU A 78 24.11 -8.84 -16.03
N PRO A 79 25.37 -8.35 -15.92
CA PRO A 79 26.44 -9.11 -15.32
C PRO A 79 26.11 -9.52 -13.88
N PRO A 80 26.48 -10.73 -13.42
CA PRO A 80 26.16 -11.20 -12.07
C PRO A 80 26.58 -10.26 -10.95
N GLU A 81 27.72 -9.59 -11.09
CA GLU A 81 28.28 -8.62 -10.14
C GLU A 81 27.47 -7.32 -10.03
N GLN A 82 26.63 -7.01 -11.02
CA GLN A 82 25.74 -5.85 -11.00
C GLN A 82 24.34 -6.19 -10.45
N ARG A 83 24.05 -7.47 -10.17
CA ARG A 83 22.77 -7.87 -9.60
C ARG A 83 22.68 -7.38 -8.17
N SER A 84 21.78 -6.43 -7.96
CA SER A 84 21.39 -5.98 -6.64
C SER A 84 19.89 -6.14 -6.48
N ASP A 85 19.49 -6.83 -5.42
CA ASP A 85 18.08 -6.98 -5.06
C ASP A 85 17.54 -5.81 -4.24
N ARG A 86 18.29 -4.71 -4.23
CA ARG A 86 17.88 -3.45 -3.65
C ARG A 86 16.96 -2.71 -4.61
N VAL A 87 16.00 -2.00 -4.05
CA VAL A 87 15.06 -1.18 -4.82
C VAL A 87 15.77 -0.03 -5.54
N ILE A 88 16.94 0.40 -5.05
CA ILE A 88 17.75 1.51 -5.60
C ILE A 88 18.75 1.09 -6.68
N ALA A 89 18.77 -0.17 -7.11
CA ALA A 89 19.63 -0.56 -8.22
C ALA A 89 19.29 0.28 -9.47
N GLU A 90 20.20 0.36 -10.44
CA GLU A 90 19.95 1.09 -11.70
C GLU A 90 19.65 0.16 -12.88
N ALA A 91 19.87 -1.15 -12.69
CA ALA A 91 19.67 -2.17 -13.71
C ALA A 91 19.15 -3.48 -13.11
N TRP A 92 18.39 -4.23 -13.93
CA TRP A 92 17.78 -5.51 -13.55
C TRP A 92 17.78 -6.48 -14.74
N ASP A 93 17.84 -7.79 -14.47
CA ASP A 93 17.76 -8.80 -15.54
C ASP A 93 16.42 -8.76 -16.30
N ALA A 94 15.35 -8.29 -15.66
CA ALA A 94 14.05 -8.10 -16.32
C ALA A 94 13.23 -6.95 -15.73
N THR A 95 12.53 -6.23 -16.59
CA THR A 95 11.55 -5.20 -16.22
C THR A 95 10.20 -5.48 -16.87
N PHE A 96 9.13 -5.05 -16.22
CA PHE A 96 7.77 -5.42 -16.59
C PHE A 96 6.80 -4.26 -16.44
N THR A 97 5.76 -4.28 -17.26
CA THR A 97 4.55 -3.51 -17.01
C THR A 97 3.31 -4.34 -17.32
N LEU A 98 2.23 -4.12 -16.55
CA LEU A 98 0.92 -4.66 -16.88
C LEU A 98 0.14 -3.62 -17.65
N PHE A 99 -0.09 -3.90 -18.92
CA PHE A 99 -0.82 -3.06 -19.87
C PHE A 99 -2.33 -3.37 -19.80
N ASP A 100 -3.15 -2.33 -19.86
CA ASP A 100 -4.61 -2.40 -19.93
C ASP A 100 -5.05 -2.59 -21.38
N GLY A 101 -5.33 -3.84 -21.76
CA GLY A 101 -5.63 -4.25 -23.12
C GLY A 101 -4.53 -5.13 -23.73
N VAL A 102 -4.46 -5.14 -25.06
CA VAL A 102 -3.42 -5.83 -25.84
C VAL A 102 -2.53 -4.76 -26.51
N PRO A 103 -1.21 -4.74 -26.22
CA PRO A 103 -0.33 -3.67 -26.71
C PRO A 103 -0.09 -3.78 -28.21
N THR A 104 -0.02 -2.64 -28.89
CA THR A 104 0.42 -2.56 -30.29
C THR A 104 1.95 -2.59 -30.39
N ALA A 105 2.49 -2.72 -31.60
CA ALA A 105 3.93 -2.61 -31.83
C ALA A 105 4.50 -1.23 -31.45
N GLU A 106 3.69 -0.18 -31.61
CA GLU A 106 4.04 1.18 -31.19
C GLU A 106 4.12 1.28 -29.65
N ASP A 107 3.16 0.66 -28.95
CA ASP A 107 3.20 0.56 -27.49
C ASP A 107 4.44 -0.17 -27.00
N ILE A 108 4.77 -1.33 -27.58
CA ILE A 108 5.97 -2.09 -27.20
C ILE A 108 7.23 -1.25 -27.41
N THR A 109 7.32 -0.52 -28.53
CA THR A 109 8.45 0.36 -28.82
C THR A 109 8.56 1.47 -27.77
N ARG A 110 7.46 2.16 -27.48
CA ARG A 110 7.40 3.20 -26.43
C ARG A 110 7.78 2.65 -25.05
N LEU A 111 7.24 1.49 -24.68
CA LEU A 111 7.47 0.85 -23.39
C LEU A 111 8.92 0.39 -23.25
N SER A 112 9.54 -0.12 -24.31
CA SER A 112 10.95 -0.56 -24.29
C SER A 112 11.91 0.59 -23.97
N ALA A 113 11.57 1.82 -24.35
CA ALA A 113 12.37 3.01 -24.06
C ALA A 113 12.18 3.58 -22.64
N ASN A 114 11.10 3.18 -21.93
CA ASN A 114 10.69 3.81 -20.67
C ASN A 114 10.67 2.86 -19.48
N VAL A 115 10.11 1.65 -19.64
CA VAL A 115 9.97 0.66 -18.56
C VAL A 115 11.32 0.28 -17.95
N PRO A 116 12.40 0.06 -18.72
CA PRO A 116 13.71 -0.23 -18.13
C PRO A 116 14.32 0.93 -17.32
N ARG A 117 13.96 2.19 -17.61
CA ARG A 117 14.51 3.38 -16.95
C ARG A 117 13.93 3.65 -15.56
N GLN A 118 12.81 3.00 -15.22
CA GLN A 118 12.18 3.07 -13.89
C GLN A 118 11.95 4.52 -13.44
N GLU A 119 12.65 4.98 -12.40
CA GLU A 119 12.55 6.35 -11.85
C GLU A 119 12.85 7.44 -12.90
N ALA A 120 13.71 7.16 -13.88
CA ALA A 120 14.03 8.07 -15.00
C ALA A 120 13.12 7.87 -16.23
N GLY A 121 12.24 6.87 -16.21
CA GLY A 121 11.25 6.59 -17.24
C GLY A 121 9.86 7.07 -16.86
N ARG A 122 8.97 7.19 -17.84
CA ARG A 122 7.54 7.46 -17.58
C ARG A 122 6.66 6.53 -18.40
N VAL A 123 5.61 6.04 -17.77
CA VAL A 123 4.51 5.31 -18.40
C VAL A 123 3.25 6.18 -18.43
N SER A 124 2.16 5.62 -18.92
CA SER A 124 0.88 6.30 -19.13
C SER A 124 -0.27 5.62 -18.39
N ASP A 125 -1.48 6.13 -18.58
CA ASP A 125 -2.71 5.57 -18.01
C ASP A 125 -3.15 4.25 -18.64
N THR A 126 -2.48 3.77 -19.68
CA THR A 126 -2.64 2.39 -20.20
C THR A 126 -1.78 1.38 -19.47
N GLU A 127 -0.88 1.79 -18.58
CA GLU A 127 -0.05 0.90 -17.77
C GLU A 127 -0.56 0.88 -16.32
N LEU A 128 -1.06 -0.27 -15.86
CA LEU A 128 -1.67 -0.44 -14.53
C LEU A 128 -0.65 -0.69 -13.43
N SER A 129 0.48 -1.30 -13.78
CA SER A 129 1.60 -1.50 -12.85
C SER A 129 2.94 -1.57 -13.57
N LEU A 130 4.01 -1.37 -12.83
CA LEU A 130 5.39 -1.47 -13.29
C LEU A 130 6.23 -2.19 -12.23
N SER A 131 7.03 -3.16 -12.66
CA SER A 131 7.86 -3.97 -11.77
C SER A 131 9.22 -4.32 -12.36
N ARG A 132 10.12 -4.80 -11.51
CA ARG A 132 11.47 -5.21 -11.89
C ARG A 132 11.92 -6.43 -11.08
N ALA A 133 12.75 -7.27 -11.69
CA ALA A 133 13.23 -8.51 -11.08
C ALA A 133 14.64 -8.91 -11.54
N ASN A 134 15.35 -9.61 -10.67
CA ASN A 134 16.65 -10.21 -10.98
C ASN A 134 16.57 -11.72 -10.98
N ARG A 135 17.47 -12.35 -11.74
CA ARG A 135 17.68 -13.80 -11.74
C ARG A 135 18.30 -14.23 -10.42
N SER A 136 17.86 -15.38 -9.92
CA SER A 136 18.43 -16.04 -8.75
C SER A 136 19.85 -16.50 -9.05
N VAL A 137 20.84 -15.89 -8.39
CA VAL A 137 22.26 -16.30 -8.49
C VAL A 137 22.48 -17.75 -8.05
N ARG A 138 21.60 -18.27 -7.17
CA ARG A 138 21.70 -19.64 -6.62
C ARG A 138 21.14 -20.72 -7.53
N LEU A 139 20.09 -20.41 -8.31
CA LEU A 139 19.27 -21.44 -8.95
C LEU A 139 19.19 -21.29 -10.48
N TRP A 140 19.31 -20.08 -11.03
CA TRP A 140 19.10 -19.84 -12.46
C TRP A 140 20.02 -20.69 -13.35
N GLU A 141 21.33 -20.51 -13.18
CA GLU A 141 22.33 -21.19 -14.02
C GLU A 141 22.30 -22.71 -13.82
N TYR A 142 22.04 -23.19 -12.60
CA TYR A 142 21.89 -24.61 -12.31
C TYR A 142 20.72 -25.24 -13.09
N VAL A 143 19.55 -24.56 -13.13
CA VAL A 143 18.38 -25.08 -13.85
C VAL A 143 18.62 -25.05 -15.35
N VAL A 144 19.12 -23.93 -15.91
CA VAL A 144 19.45 -23.84 -17.35
C VAL A 144 20.44 -24.94 -17.75
N SER A 145 21.53 -25.10 -17.00
CA SER A 145 22.54 -26.13 -17.26
C SER A 145 22.01 -27.56 -17.14
N SER A 146 21.15 -27.84 -16.16
CA SER A 146 20.54 -29.17 -15.99
C SER A 146 19.67 -29.53 -17.19
N LEU A 147 18.76 -28.63 -17.56
CA LEU A 147 17.84 -28.82 -18.67
C LEU A 147 18.59 -28.92 -20.00
N ALA A 148 19.53 -28.01 -20.28
CA ALA A 148 20.34 -28.05 -21.50
C ALA A 148 21.15 -29.35 -21.65
N ALA A 149 21.51 -29.99 -20.54
CA ALA A 149 22.19 -31.29 -20.52
C ALA A 149 21.24 -32.49 -20.56
N GLY A 150 19.95 -32.28 -20.86
CA GLY A 150 18.94 -33.33 -20.97
C GLY A 150 18.46 -33.91 -19.64
N ARG A 151 18.66 -33.22 -18.50
CA ARG A 151 18.30 -33.70 -17.15
C ARG A 151 17.37 -32.72 -16.43
N GLN A 152 16.58 -33.22 -15.48
CA GLN A 152 15.81 -32.36 -14.57
C GLN A 152 16.71 -31.83 -13.45
N PRO A 153 16.50 -30.59 -12.97
CA PRO A 153 17.11 -30.12 -11.74
C PRO A 153 16.59 -30.92 -10.53
N GLU A 154 17.40 -31.04 -9.48
CA GLU A 154 17.01 -31.73 -8.26
C GLU A 154 15.92 -30.96 -7.49
N ALA A 155 14.84 -31.65 -7.15
CA ALA A 155 13.68 -31.05 -6.49
C ALA A 155 14.02 -30.44 -5.12
N GLU A 156 14.97 -31.02 -4.38
CA GLU A 156 15.40 -30.50 -3.07
C GLU A 156 16.13 -29.15 -3.20
N GLN A 157 17.02 -29.02 -4.19
CA GLN A 157 17.72 -27.77 -4.46
C GLN A 157 16.76 -26.67 -4.94
N VAL A 158 15.78 -27.03 -5.79
CA VAL A 158 14.71 -26.11 -6.19
C VAL A 158 13.88 -25.67 -4.99
N ALA A 159 13.47 -26.59 -4.11
CA ALA A 159 12.66 -26.28 -2.94
C ALA A 159 13.40 -25.41 -1.90
N ALA A 160 14.73 -25.54 -1.78
CA ALA A 160 15.55 -24.76 -0.86
C ALA A 160 15.58 -23.26 -1.22
N VAL A 161 15.43 -22.90 -2.50
CA VAL A 161 15.41 -21.51 -2.97
C VAL A 161 13.97 -21.04 -3.30
N GLY A 162 13.20 -21.89 -3.99
CA GLY A 162 11.78 -21.69 -4.27
C GLY A 162 11.44 -20.73 -5.42
N TYR A 163 12.42 -20.04 -6.01
CA TYR A 163 12.20 -19.11 -7.13
C TYR A 163 13.41 -19.02 -8.06
N LEU A 164 13.15 -18.68 -9.32
CA LEU A 164 14.18 -18.39 -10.34
C LEU A 164 14.41 -16.90 -10.56
N MET A 165 13.41 -16.06 -10.27
CA MET A 165 13.57 -14.60 -10.21
C MET A 165 12.97 -14.03 -8.93
N ARG A 166 13.56 -12.92 -8.47
CA ARG A 166 13.10 -12.15 -7.32
C ARG A 166 12.68 -10.75 -7.77
N THR A 167 11.44 -10.37 -7.47
CA THR A 167 10.98 -8.99 -7.67
C THR A 167 11.52 -8.09 -6.57
N THR A 168 11.98 -6.90 -6.94
CA THR A 168 12.39 -5.87 -5.96
C THR A 168 11.25 -4.90 -5.66
N ALA A 169 10.37 -4.64 -6.65
CA ALA A 169 9.18 -3.83 -6.47
C ALA A 169 8.10 -4.15 -7.50
N VAL A 170 6.84 -3.94 -7.11
CA VAL A 170 5.68 -3.88 -8.00
C VAL A 170 4.91 -2.61 -7.63
N TYR A 171 4.93 -1.64 -8.53
CA TYR A 171 4.34 -0.32 -8.35
C TYR A 171 3.04 -0.20 -9.14
N GLY A 172 2.08 0.51 -8.60
CA GLY A 172 0.82 0.87 -9.26
C GLY A 172 0.31 2.19 -8.71
N SER A 173 -0.98 2.46 -8.90
CA SER A 173 -1.67 3.64 -8.32
C SER A 173 -0.96 4.96 -8.66
N GLY A 174 -0.77 5.23 -9.95
CA GLY A 174 -0.26 6.52 -10.43
C GLY A 174 1.26 6.67 -10.48
N LYS A 175 2.04 5.81 -9.80
CA LYS A 175 3.50 5.96 -9.74
C LYS A 175 4.13 5.84 -11.14
N PHE A 176 5.13 6.66 -11.45
CA PHE A 176 5.81 6.76 -12.76
C PHE A 176 4.88 7.18 -13.90
N GLY A 177 3.76 7.80 -13.56
CA GLY A 177 2.69 8.09 -14.49
C GLY A 177 1.84 6.87 -14.87
N ALA A 178 1.85 5.78 -14.11
CA ALA A 178 0.91 4.67 -14.30
C ALA A 178 -0.55 5.13 -14.10
N ALA A 179 -1.52 4.24 -14.39
CA ALA A 179 -2.92 4.48 -14.07
C ALA A 179 -3.14 4.64 -12.55
N ASP A 180 -3.96 5.61 -12.17
CA ASP A 180 -4.47 5.75 -10.81
C ASP A 180 -5.48 4.64 -10.49
N ARG A 181 -5.66 4.33 -9.19
CA ARG A 181 -6.56 3.22 -8.76
C ARG A 181 -8.01 3.48 -9.17
N GLU A 182 -8.42 4.73 -9.30
CA GLU A 182 -9.74 5.16 -9.77
C GLU A 182 -10.05 4.64 -11.18
N THR A 183 -9.05 4.49 -12.05
CA THR A 183 -9.22 3.99 -13.44
C THR A 183 -9.76 2.56 -13.51
N VAL A 184 -9.48 1.75 -12.49
CA VAL A 184 -9.87 0.34 -12.43
C VAL A 184 -10.85 0.04 -11.30
N ALA A 185 -11.32 1.07 -10.58
CA ALA A 185 -12.00 0.89 -9.31
C ALA A 185 -13.34 0.17 -9.38
N ASP A 186 -14.04 0.36 -10.50
CA ASP A 186 -15.37 -0.19 -10.73
C ASP A 186 -15.33 -1.53 -11.51
N ARG A 187 -14.14 -2.01 -11.87
CA ARG A 187 -13.99 -3.29 -12.58
C ARG A 187 -14.20 -4.45 -11.60
N PRO A 188 -15.15 -5.37 -11.86
CA PRO A 188 -15.44 -6.46 -10.94
C PRO A 188 -14.20 -7.24 -10.52
N GLU A 189 -13.30 -7.54 -11.46
CA GLU A 189 -12.07 -8.29 -11.24
C GLU A 189 -11.06 -7.62 -10.32
N PHE A 190 -11.08 -6.29 -10.24
CA PHE A 190 -10.14 -5.47 -9.46
C PHE A 190 -10.78 -4.76 -8.26
N LEU A 191 -12.00 -5.16 -7.88
CA LEU A 191 -12.66 -4.71 -6.66
C LEU A 191 -11.81 -5.01 -5.43
N ALA A 192 -11.41 -6.27 -5.23
CA ALA A 192 -10.53 -6.64 -4.14
C ALA A 192 -9.19 -5.87 -4.23
N PRO A 193 -8.54 -5.53 -3.10
CA PRO A 193 -7.25 -4.85 -3.13
C PRO A 193 -6.15 -5.65 -3.84
N PHE A 194 -5.19 -4.93 -4.42
CA PHE A 194 -3.95 -5.44 -5.02
C PHE A 194 -4.11 -6.45 -6.19
N GLN A 195 -5.29 -6.59 -6.79
CA GLN A 195 -5.51 -7.60 -7.84
C GLN A 195 -4.68 -7.34 -9.11
N VAL A 196 -4.42 -6.08 -9.45
CA VAL A 196 -3.53 -5.68 -10.55
C VAL A 196 -2.12 -6.21 -10.29
N GLU A 197 -1.55 -5.92 -9.12
CA GLU A 197 -0.21 -6.34 -8.74
C GLU A 197 -0.11 -7.88 -8.62
N MET A 198 -1.16 -8.53 -8.10
CA MET A 198 -1.23 -9.99 -8.04
C MET A 198 -1.24 -10.62 -9.44
N LEU A 199 -1.91 -10.00 -10.43
CA LEU A 199 -1.91 -10.48 -11.81
C LEU A 199 -0.54 -10.29 -12.46
N SER A 200 0.11 -9.15 -12.24
CA SER A 200 1.47 -8.89 -12.73
C SER A 200 2.45 -9.97 -12.26
N VAL A 201 2.48 -10.27 -10.96
CA VAL A 201 3.38 -11.30 -10.41
C VAL A 201 3.03 -12.70 -10.94
N TYR A 202 1.74 -13.01 -11.13
CA TYR A 202 1.30 -14.28 -11.68
C TYR A 202 1.80 -14.49 -13.13
N LEU A 203 1.69 -13.47 -13.96
CA LEU A 203 2.18 -13.50 -15.35
C LEU A 203 3.72 -13.46 -15.41
N THR A 204 4.39 -12.73 -14.50
CA THR A 204 5.86 -12.75 -14.40
C THR A 204 6.36 -14.16 -14.13
N ARG A 205 5.68 -14.92 -13.26
CA ARG A 205 6.01 -16.33 -13.01
C ARG A 205 5.96 -17.18 -14.27
N TRP A 206 4.96 -16.98 -15.11
CA TRP A 206 4.86 -17.68 -16.39
C TRP A 206 6.02 -17.29 -17.31
N PHE A 207 6.31 -16.00 -17.47
CA PHE A 207 7.47 -15.52 -18.24
C PHE A 207 8.78 -16.16 -17.80
N VAL A 208 9.02 -16.26 -16.49
CA VAL A 208 10.26 -16.83 -15.94
C VAL A 208 10.44 -18.30 -16.33
N ILE A 209 9.35 -19.08 -16.34
CA ILE A 209 9.37 -20.50 -16.71
C ILE A 209 9.64 -20.65 -18.21
N ASP A 210 9.01 -19.82 -19.04
CA ASP A 210 9.26 -19.82 -20.49
C ASP A 210 10.70 -19.39 -20.80
N LEU A 211 11.22 -18.36 -20.11
CA LEU A 211 12.57 -17.85 -20.31
C LEU A 211 13.65 -18.88 -19.93
N VAL A 212 13.51 -19.58 -18.80
CA VAL A 212 14.49 -20.59 -18.40
C VAL A 212 14.50 -21.78 -19.37
N GLN A 213 13.32 -22.19 -19.88
CA GLN A 213 13.23 -23.24 -20.89
C GLN A 213 13.89 -22.80 -22.20
N HIS A 214 13.57 -21.61 -22.69
CA HIS A 214 14.14 -21.06 -23.92
C HIS A 214 15.67 -20.97 -23.89
N MET A 215 16.23 -20.49 -22.79
CA MET A 215 17.69 -20.42 -22.63
C MET A 215 18.34 -21.81 -22.56
N ALA A 216 17.66 -22.80 -21.98
CA ALA A 216 18.15 -24.18 -21.98
C ALA A 216 18.11 -24.80 -23.38
N ASP A 217 17.02 -24.58 -24.12
CA ASP A 217 16.86 -25.03 -25.51
C ASP A 217 17.95 -24.42 -26.41
N ALA A 218 18.13 -23.10 -26.36
CA ALA A 218 19.16 -22.40 -27.14
C ALA A 218 20.59 -22.89 -26.82
N ARG A 219 20.87 -23.22 -25.55
CA ARG A 219 22.17 -23.76 -25.13
C ARG A 219 22.38 -25.20 -25.60
N ALA A 220 21.31 -26.00 -25.65
CA ALA A 220 21.37 -27.36 -26.19
C ALA A 220 21.54 -27.34 -27.72
N ASP A 221 20.81 -26.48 -28.44
CA ASP A 221 20.89 -26.34 -29.90
C ASP A 221 22.29 -25.92 -30.39
N ALA A 222 23.06 -25.22 -29.55
CA ALA A 222 24.45 -24.88 -29.83
C ALA A 222 25.42 -26.10 -29.77
N GLN A 223 24.96 -27.25 -29.29
CA GLN A 223 25.73 -28.50 -29.18
C GLN A 223 25.31 -29.47 -30.31
N ALA A 224 26.28 -30.16 -30.91
CA ALA A 224 26.06 -30.97 -32.12
C ALA A 224 24.95 -32.04 -32.01
N ASP A 225 24.73 -32.58 -30.80
CA ASP A 225 23.68 -33.57 -30.48
C ASP A 225 22.91 -33.15 -29.21
N GLY A 226 22.83 -31.85 -28.92
CA GLY A 226 22.17 -31.34 -27.72
C GLY A 226 20.65 -31.40 -27.84
N GLN A 227 19.99 -31.93 -26.81
CA GLN A 227 18.54 -31.84 -26.66
C GLN A 227 18.24 -31.46 -25.21
N ALA A 228 17.63 -30.29 -25.02
CA ALA A 228 17.22 -29.87 -23.69
C ALA A 228 16.06 -30.72 -23.18
N ALA A 229 16.08 -31.05 -21.88
CA ALA A 229 14.92 -31.60 -21.21
C ALA A 229 13.85 -30.51 -21.06
N ARG A 230 12.59 -30.86 -21.28
CA ARG A 230 11.47 -30.00 -20.91
C ARG A 230 11.33 -29.97 -19.40
N LEU A 231 11.29 -28.80 -18.77
CA LEU A 231 11.14 -28.66 -17.33
C LEU A 231 9.90 -29.43 -16.83
N ASP A 232 10.10 -30.24 -15.80
CA ASP A 232 9.04 -31.04 -15.20
C ASP A 232 7.91 -30.14 -14.66
N PRO A 233 6.63 -30.40 -15.00
CA PRO A 233 5.52 -29.56 -14.56
C PRO A 233 5.37 -29.43 -13.04
N ALA A 234 5.73 -30.45 -12.26
CA ALA A 234 5.69 -30.37 -10.80
C ALA A 234 6.79 -29.45 -10.24
N ILE A 235 7.98 -29.45 -10.87
CA ILE A 235 9.06 -28.49 -10.54
C ILE A 235 8.66 -27.08 -10.96
N ALA A 236 8.09 -26.90 -12.16
CA ALA A 236 7.58 -25.61 -12.61
C ALA A 236 6.51 -25.05 -11.66
N ARG A 237 5.62 -25.92 -11.15
CA ARG A 237 4.62 -25.53 -10.14
C ARG A 237 5.22 -25.16 -8.80
N SER A 238 6.29 -25.83 -8.34
CA SER A 238 6.87 -25.52 -7.03
C SER A 238 7.58 -24.17 -7.00
N LEU A 239 8.09 -23.70 -8.15
CA LEU A 239 8.69 -22.39 -8.31
C LEU A 239 7.63 -21.28 -8.19
N GLY A 240 7.95 -20.26 -7.39
CA GLY A 240 7.23 -19.00 -7.33
C GLY A 240 8.10 -17.82 -7.76
N ILE A 241 7.67 -16.63 -7.38
CA ILE A 241 8.44 -15.38 -7.53
C ILE A 241 8.91 -14.93 -6.15
N GLY A 242 10.22 -14.78 -5.99
CA GLY A 242 10.80 -14.26 -4.75
C GLY A 242 10.40 -12.81 -4.53
N ASN A 243 10.27 -12.42 -3.27
CA ASN A 243 10.15 -11.02 -2.88
C ASN A 243 10.80 -10.78 -1.51
N SER A 244 11.52 -9.65 -1.41
CA SER A 244 12.07 -9.16 -0.14
C SER A 244 11.32 -7.89 0.24
N THR A 245 10.45 -7.98 1.24
CA THR A 245 9.67 -6.82 1.70
C THR A 245 10.41 -6.13 2.84
N GLY A 246 10.79 -4.87 2.61
CA GLY A 246 11.40 -3.99 3.61
C GLY A 246 10.43 -3.01 4.27
N LEU A 247 11.00 -2.04 5.01
CA LEU A 247 10.26 -1.05 5.80
C LEU A 247 9.28 -0.18 5.02
N GLY A 248 9.48 0.03 3.71
CA GLY A 248 8.61 0.89 2.89
C GLY A 248 7.13 0.47 2.91
N MET A 249 6.84 -0.78 3.25
CA MET A 249 5.47 -1.32 3.33
C MET A 249 4.80 -1.18 4.69
N ALA A 250 5.54 -0.92 5.78
CA ALA A 250 4.95 -0.73 7.10
C ALA A 250 4.15 0.59 7.21
N PRO A 251 4.66 1.75 6.73
CA PRO A 251 3.90 3.00 6.69
C PRO A 251 2.59 2.91 5.92
N PHE A 252 2.47 2.00 4.95
CA PHE A 252 1.21 1.79 4.22
C PHE A 252 0.06 1.43 5.18
N LEU A 253 0.29 0.54 6.15
CA LEU A 253 -0.78 0.18 7.10
C LEU A 253 -1.20 1.37 7.98
N LEU A 254 -0.25 2.25 8.30
CA LEU A 254 -0.51 3.42 9.10
C LEU A 254 -1.21 4.53 8.29
N ASN A 255 -0.82 4.74 7.03
CA ASN A 255 -1.36 5.79 6.17
C ASN A 255 -2.76 5.49 5.62
N HIS A 256 -3.21 4.22 5.64
CA HIS A 256 -4.50 3.81 5.10
C HIS A 256 -5.41 3.17 6.18
N PRO A 257 -5.82 3.93 7.21
CA PRO A 257 -6.57 3.40 8.35
C PRO A 257 -7.90 2.73 7.96
N LEU A 258 -8.63 3.28 6.99
CA LEU A 258 -9.87 2.66 6.49
C LEU A 258 -9.62 1.35 5.75
N LEU A 259 -8.59 1.30 4.91
CA LEU A 259 -8.25 0.10 4.17
C LEU A 259 -7.87 -1.04 5.14
N ILE A 260 -7.08 -0.73 6.17
CA ILE A 260 -6.75 -1.69 7.23
C ILE A 260 -7.97 -2.11 8.02
N HIS A 261 -8.84 -1.16 8.37
CA HIS A 261 -10.10 -1.52 9.00
C HIS A 261 -10.89 -2.52 8.16
N ASN A 262 -11.03 -2.27 6.86
CA ASN A 262 -11.81 -3.11 5.95
C ASN A 262 -11.22 -4.53 5.85
N TRP A 263 -9.89 -4.65 5.80
CA TRP A 263 -9.21 -5.95 5.76
C TRP A 263 -9.43 -6.76 7.02
N ILE A 264 -9.22 -6.13 8.19
CA ILE A 264 -9.38 -6.79 9.48
C ILE A 264 -10.86 -7.09 9.73
N SER A 265 -11.77 -6.15 9.42
CA SER A 265 -13.22 -6.32 9.54
C SER A 265 -13.73 -7.48 8.69
N ALA A 266 -13.31 -7.59 7.42
CA ALA A 266 -13.66 -8.71 6.54
C ALA A 266 -13.24 -10.05 7.15
N ARG A 267 -12.00 -10.14 7.66
CA ARG A 267 -11.50 -11.35 8.32
C ARG A 267 -12.27 -11.69 9.61
N GLU A 268 -12.54 -10.70 10.45
CA GLU A 268 -13.27 -10.92 11.70
C GLU A 268 -14.75 -11.28 11.47
N ARG A 269 -15.41 -10.69 10.46
CA ARG A 269 -16.77 -11.07 10.05
C ARG A 269 -16.83 -12.47 9.45
N ALA A 270 -15.84 -12.85 8.64
CA ALA A 270 -15.71 -14.22 8.15
C ALA A 270 -15.56 -15.22 9.32
N LEU A 271 -14.69 -14.92 10.29
CA LEU A 271 -14.49 -15.76 11.47
C LEU A 271 -15.76 -15.83 12.35
N GLN A 272 -16.45 -14.71 12.56
CA GLN A 272 -17.73 -14.66 13.26
C GLN A 272 -18.78 -15.53 12.58
N THR A 273 -18.87 -15.44 11.24
CA THR A 273 -19.80 -16.22 10.43
C THR A 273 -19.55 -17.72 10.60
N VAL A 274 -18.30 -18.16 10.47
CA VAL A 274 -17.93 -19.58 10.63
C VAL A 274 -18.18 -20.07 12.05
N ARG A 275 -17.86 -19.27 13.07
CA ARG A 275 -18.15 -19.62 14.48
C ARG A 275 -19.65 -19.72 14.76
N SER A 276 -20.49 -19.01 14.00
CA SER A 276 -21.95 -19.00 14.16
C SER A 276 -22.66 -20.17 13.47
N ILE A 277 -21.92 -21.09 12.85
CA ILE A 277 -22.48 -22.28 12.22
C ILE A 277 -22.93 -23.25 13.31
N GLY A 278 -24.23 -23.53 13.38
CA GLY A 278 -24.82 -24.39 14.42
C GLY A 278 -24.40 -25.86 14.32
N SER A 279 -24.14 -26.36 13.12
CA SER A 279 -23.67 -27.75 12.89
C SER A 279 -22.83 -27.82 11.63
N ALA A 280 -21.68 -28.50 11.68
CA ALA A 280 -20.86 -28.79 10.51
C ALA A 280 -21.25 -30.13 9.88
N SER A 281 -21.24 -30.19 8.55
CA SER A 281 -21.43 -31.43 7.78
C SER A 281 -20.17 -32.30 7.80
N ASP A 282 -20.35 -33.59 7.50
CA ASP A 282 -19.23 -34.53 7.39
C ASP A 282 -18.20 -34.11 6.33
N GLU A 283 -18.64 -33.48 5.24
CA GLU A 283 -17.77 -32.96 4.18
C GLU A 283 -16.90 -31.81 4.66
N GLU A 284 -17.49 -30.83 5.36
CA GLU A 284 -16.76 -29.69 5.92
C GLU A 284 -15.75 -30.13 6.98
N ILE A 285 -16.14 -31.06 7.84
CA ILE A 285 -15.25 -31.65 8.87
C ILE A 285 -14.10 -32.43 8.21
N LEU A 286 -14.41 -33.23 7.18
CA LEU A 286 -13.41 -33.99 6.45
C LEU A 286 -12.41 -33.07 5.76
N LEU A 287 -12.89 -32.03 5.07
CA LEU A 287 -12.05 -31.04 4.40
C LEU A 287 -11.16 -30.31 5.40
N PHE A 288 -11.71 -29.83 6.52
CA PHE A 288 -10.94 -29.20 7.59
C PHE A 288 -9.81 -30.11 8.09
N ARG A 289 -10.12 -31.37 8.40
CA ARG A 289 -9.11 -32.35 8.87
C ARG A 289 -8.05 -32.66 7.80
N GLN A 290 -8.43 -32.70 6.53
CA GLN A 290 -7.46 -32.89 5.44
C GLN A 290 -6.51 -31.70 5.32
N LEU A 291 -7.03 -30.47 5.37
CA LEU A 291 -6.23 -29.24 5.28
C LEU A 291 -5.35 -29.04 6.52
N LEU A 292 -5.83 -29.41 7.71
CA LEU A 292 -5.02 -29.45 8.94
C LEU A 292 -3.75 -30.31 8.73
N ARG A 293 -3.91 -31.54 8.23
CA ARG A 293 -2.78 -32.45 7.99
C ARG A 293 -1.82 -31.94 6.93
N ARG A 294 -2.35 -31.36 5.83
CA ARG A 294 -1.53 -30.77 4.75
C ARG A 294 -0.74 -29.56 5.27
N GLY A 295 -1.41 -28.65 5.99
CA GLY A 295 -0.78 -27.48 6.57
C GLY A 295 0.27 -27.81 7.63
N ALA A 296 0.04 -28.84 8.45
CA ALA A 296 1.03 -29.31 9.43
C ALA A 296 2.34 -29.76 8.77
N ARG A 297 2.29 -30.35 7.57
CA ARG A 297 3.48 -30.72 6.80
C ARG A 297 4.24 -29.49 6.28
N THR A 298 3.54 -28.49 5.77
CA THR A 298 4.15 -27.21 5.37
C THR A 298 4.85 -26.52 6.53
N ILE A 299 4.27 -26.57 7.73
CA ILE A 299 4.88 -26.00 8.95
C ILE A 299 6.07 -26.87 9.42
N ALA A 300 5.99 -28.18 9.25
CA ALA A 300 7.10 -29.10 9.54
C ALA A 300 8.29 -28.87 8.60
N SER A 301 8.08 -28.46 7.35
CA SER A 301 9.16 -28.12 6.40
C SER A 301 9.65 -26.67 6.52
N TRP A 302 8.91 -25.77 7.15
CA TRP A 302 9.32 -24.37 7.32
C TRP A 302 10.63 -24.26 8.13
N ARG A 303 11.63 -23.58 7.55
CA ARG A 303 12.92 -23.25 8.15
C ARG A 303 13.11 -21.74 8.14
N SER A 304 13.78 -21.22 9.16
CA SER A 304 14.29 -19.84 9.19
C SER A 304 15.58 -19.77 10.00
N ALA A 305 16.47 -18.87 9.64
CA ALA A 305 17.68 -18.57 10.41
C ALA A 305 17.41 -17.62 11.59
N HIS A 306 16.31 -16.86 11.54
CA HIS A 306 15.99 -15.82 12.52
C HIS A 306 15.60 -16.42 13.89
N PRO A 307 16.25 -16.02 15.01
CA PRO A 307 15.99 -16.59 16.34
C PRO A 307 14.51 -16.51 16.74
N LEU A 308 13.89 -15.33 16.66
CA LEU A 308 12.48 -15.15 17.01
C LEU A 308 11.53 -16.01 16.15
N GLN A 309 11.83 -16.15 14.86
CA GLN A 309 10.98 -16.94 13.96
C GLN A 309 11.12 -18.43 14.23
N ARG A 310 12.32 -18.91 14.61
CA ARG A 310 12.54 -20.31 15.02
C ARG A 310 11.72 -20.66 16.25
N GLU A 311 11.64 -19.75 17.22
CA GLU A 311 10.81 -19.91 18.41
C GLU A 311 9.31 -19.93 18.07
N ARG A 312 8.83 -18.99 17.26
CA ARG A 312 7.44 -18.94 16.78
C ARG A 312 7.04 -20.22 16.02
N ILE A 313 7.90 -20.72 15.13
CA ILE A 313 7.66 -21.97 14.39
C ILE A 313 7.62 -23.19 15.34
N ALA A 314 8.51 -23.25 16.33
CA ALA A 314 8.52 -24.34 17.31
C ALA A 314 7.26 -24.35 18.18
N ALA A 315 6.80 -23.17 18.62
CA ALA A 315 5.53 -23.00 19.31
C ALA A 315 4.35 -23.45 18.43
N LEU A 316 4.30 -23.00 17.17
CA LEU A 316 3.25 -23.38 16.23
C LEU A 316 3.19 -24.90 15.99
N ARG A 317 4.32 -25.60 15.93
CA ARG A 317 4.35 -27.07 15.84
C ARG A 317 3.73 -27.74 17.07
N THR A 318 3.96 -27.17 18.24
CA THR A 318 3.36 -27.64 19.50
C THR A 318 1.86 -27.36 19.53
N ASP A 319 1.44 -26.20 19.03
CA ASP A 319 0.03 -25.84 18.88
C ASP A 319 -0.71 -26.81 17.95
N LEU A 320 -0.12 -27.17 16.81
CA LEU A 320 -0.69 -28.15 15.88
C LEU A 320 -0.88 -29.53 16.51
N ALA A 321 0.10 -29.99 17.31
CA ALA A 321 -0.03 -31.24 18.05
C ALA A 321 -1.16 -31.18 19.08
N SER A 322 -1.36 -30.01 19.72
CA SER A 322 -2.46 -29.79 20.66
C SER A 322 -3.81 -29.77 19.96
N ILE A 323 -3.90 -29.20 18.75
CA ILE A 323 -5.11 -29.22 17.92
C ILE A 323 -5.47 -30.67 17.54
N ASP A 324 -4.49 -31.46 17.10
CA ASP A 324 -4.71 -32.86 16.74
C ASP A 324 -5.18 -33.71 17.94
N ASP A 325 -4.56 -33.53 19.12
CA ASP A 325 -5.00 -34.20 20.35
C ASP A 325 -6.43 -33.82 20.73
N TRP A 326 -6.80 -32.53 20.65
CA TRP A 326 -8.15 -32.08 20.93
C TRP A 326 -9.18 -32.66 19.96
N LEU A 327 -8.86 -32.69 18.66
CA LEU A 327 -9.72 -33.27 17.61
C LEU A 327 -9.84 -34.79 17.69
N SER A 328 -8.90 -35.47 18.34
CA SER A 328 -8.99 -36.91 18.61
C SER A 328 -9.99 -37.26 19.73
N ARG A 329 -10.29 -36.28 20.60
CA ARG A 329 -11.15 -36.44 21.78
C ARG A 329 -12.51 -35.75 21.64
N THR A 330 -12.66 -34.89 20.63
CA THR A 330 -13.86 -34.05 20.47
C THR A 330 -14.49 -34.29 19.10
N ASP A 331 -15.83 -34.40 19.09
CA ASP A 331 -16.60 -34.51 17.87
C ASP A 331 -17.03 -33.13 17.35
N LEU A 332 -16.76 -32.87 16.06
CA LEU A 332 -17.13 -31.63 15.38
C LEU A 332 -18.57 -31.68 14.82
N THR A 333 -19.32 -32.77 15.01
CA THR A 333 -20.76 -32.83 14.67
C THR A 333 -21.67 -32.19 15.72
N GLY A 334 -21.12 -31.77 16.86
CA GLY A 334 -21.84 -31.12 17.94
C GLY A 334 -22.34 -29.71 17.62
N ASP A 335 -23.01 -29.09 18.59
CA ASP A 335 -23.56 -27.74 18.49
C ASP A 335 -22.45 -26.67 18.46
N HIS A 336 -22.48 -25.77 17.47
CA HIS A 336 -21.48 -24.72 17.24
C HIS A 336 -20.02 -25.21 17.37
N PRO A 337 -19.61 -26.18 16.52
CA PRO A 337 -18.34 -26.90 16.70
C PRO A 337 -17.12 -25.98 16.52
N TRP A 338 -17.23 -25.00 15.62
CA TRP A 338 -16.18 -24.02 15.34
C TRP A 338 -16.00 -23.00 16.45
N ASP A 339 -17.07 -22.56 17.10
CA ASP A 339 -16.98 -21.68 18.27
C ASP A 339 -16.36 -22.42 19.47
N SER A 340 -16.73 -23.69 19.66
CA SER A 340 -16.13 -24.54 20.69
C SER A 340 -14.63 -24.73 20.48
N LEU A 341 -14.21 -25.03 19.24
CA LEU A 341 -12.80 -25.12 18.86
C LEU A 341 -12.06 -23.79 19.04
N HIS A 342 -12.66 -22.67 18.63
CA HIS A 342 -12.07 -21.33 18.77
C HIS A 342 -11.84 -20.95 20.23
N ARG A 343 -12.84 -21.15 21.10
CA ARG A 343 -12.72 -20.84 22.54
C ARG A 343 -11.69 -21.73 23.24
N TRP A 344 -11.60 -23.00 22.87
CA TRP A 344 -10.54 -23.87 23.37
C TRP A 344 -9.17 -23.33 22.95
N ALA A 345 -9.02 -22.92 21.69
CA ALA A 345 -7.77 -22.42 21.16
C ALA A 345 -7.29 -21.13 21.85
N GLU A 346 -8.20 -20.23 22.23
CA GLU A 346 -7.86 -19.02 23.00
C GLU A 346 -7.15 -19.32 24.32
N ALA A 347 -7.46 -20.45 24.96
CA ALA A 347 -6.86 -20.86 26.22
C ALA A 347 -5.66 -21.82 26.06
N ALA A 348 -5.60 -22.56 24.96
CA ALA A 348 -4.67 -23.66 24.78
C ALA A 348 -3.48 -23.37 23.86
N LEU A 349 -3.62 -22.42 22.92
CA LEU A 349 -2.65 -22.18 21.86
C LEU A 349 -1.93 -20.84 22.02
N SER A 350 -0.71 -20.75 21.47
CA SER A 350 -0.02 -19.48 21.30
C SER A 350 -0.76 -18.53 20.35
N THR A 351 -0.41 -17.23 20.34
CA THR A 351 -0.99 -16.24 19.40
C THR A 351 -0.86 -16.69 17.94
N GLU A 352 0.28 -17.25 17.55
CA GLU A 352 0.53 -17.81 16.21
C GLU A 352 -0.40 -19.00 15.91
N GLY A 353 -0.52 -19.96 16.85
CA GLY A 353 -1.43 -21.11 16.70
C GLY A 353 -2.90 -20.71 16.61
N GLN A 354 -3.33 -19.71 17.39
CA GLN A 354 -4.69 -19.16 17.34
C GLN A 354 -5.00 -18.56 15.97
N GLU A 355 -4.12 -17.71 15.43
CA GLU A 355 -4.35 -17.04 14.15
C GLU A 355 -4.20 -17.99 12.96
N TRP A 356 -3.33 -18.99 13.05
CA TRP A 356 -3.25 -20.07 12.07
C TRP A 356 -4.55 -20.88 12.00
N LEU A 357 -5.05 -21.31 13.17
CA LEU A 357 -6.30 -22.07 13.27
C LEU A 357 -7.48 -21.23 12.78
N ALA A 358 -7.54 -19.94 13.13
CA ALA A 358 -8.58 -19.04 12.66
C ALA A 358 -8.62 -18.97 11.13
N SER A 359 -7.46 -18.89 10.46
CA SER A 359 -7.40 -18.95 8.98
C SER A 359 -7.84 -20.30 8.43
N LEU A 360 -7.41 -21.42 9.05
CA LEU A 360 -7.79 -22.77 8.62
C LEU A 360 -9.30 -23.04 8.74
N MET A 361 -9.94 -22.55 9.81
CA MET A 361 -11.38 -22.71 10.03
C MET A 361 -12.22 -22.10 8.91
N LEU A 362 -11.72 -21.09 8.20
CA LEU A 362 -12.43 -20.48 7.08
C LEU A 362 -12.48 -21.40 5.86
N GLU A 363 -11.51 -22.30 5.71
CA GLU A 363 -11.27 -23.05 4.47
C GLU A 363 -12.47 -23.87 3.97
N PRO A 364 -13.27 -24.55 4.80
CA PRO A 364 -14.43 -25.29 4.29
C PRO A 364 -15.59 -24.42 3.78
N TYR A 365 -15.59 -23.12 4.10
CA TYR A 365 -16.79 -22.26 4.01
C TYR A 365 -16.69 -21.20 2.92
N GLY A 366 -16.16 -21.56 1.74
CA GLY A 366 -15.99 -20.61 0.63
C GLY A 366 -17.25 -19.84 0.26
N ALA A 367 -18.41 -20.50 0.22
CA ALA A 367 -19.69 -19.86 -0.08
C ALA A 367 -20.12 -18.78 0.94
N LEU A 368 -19.65 -18.87 2.19
CA LEU A 368 -19.97 -17.91 3.25
C LEU A 368 -18.88 -16.85 3.44
N VAL A 369 -17.62 -17.20 3.15
CA VAL A 369 -16.46 -16.35 3.43
C VAL A 369 -16.08 -15.49 2.24
N ASP A 370 -16.14 -16.01 1.02
CA ASP A 370 -15.57 -15.33 -0.15
C ASP A 370 -16.31 -14.03 -0.51
N VAL A 371 -17.55 -13.85 -0.07
CA VAL A 371 -18.32 -12.59 -0.21
C VAL A 371 -17.67 -11.41 0.50
N GLU A 372 -16.83 -11.67 1.52
CA GLU A 372 -16.13 -10.64 2.26
C GLU A 372 -14.97 -10.02 1.46
N ALA A 373 -14.53 -10.67 0.38
CA ALA A 373 -13.38 -10.21 -0.40
C ALA A 373 -13.58 -8.80 -0.98
N ASP A 374 -14.77 -8.52 -1.51
CA ASP A 374 -15.11 -7.24 -2.13
C ASP A 374 -15.32 -6.11 -1.10
N THR A 375 -15.46 -6.45 0.18
CA THR A 375 -15.59 -5.48 1.29
C THR A 375 -14.25 -4.95 1.78
N MET A 376 -13.13 -5.56 1.37
CA MET A 376 -11.78 -5.16 1.77
C MET A 376 -11.28 -3.91 1.04
N ALA A 377 -11.96 -3.46 -0.01
CA ALA A 377 -11.61 -2.26 -0.74
C ALA A 377 -12.04 -0.99 0.02
N ASP A 378 -11.28 0.08 -0.12
CA ASP A 378 -11.76 1.41 0.24
C ASP A 378 -12.45 2.03 -0.98
N ARG A 379 -13.75 2.32 -0.85
CA ARG A 379 -14.57 2.96 -1.90
C ARG A 379 -14.78 4.46 -1.64
N SER A 380 -14.17 5.01 -0.60
CA SER A 380 -14.25 6.44 -0.33
C SER A 380 -13.40 7.20 -1.36
N THR A 381 -14.03 8.05 -2.17
CA THR A 381 -13.35 8.81 -3.22
C THR A 381 -12.65 10.08 -2.72
N ASP A 382 -13.05 10.60 -1.55
CA ASP A 382 -12.58 11.89 -1.01
C ASP A 382 -11.78 11.76 0.31
N GLY A 383 -11.58 10.53 0.79
CA GLY A 383 -11.14 10.27 2.16
C GLY A 383 -12.13 10.78 3.22
N ILE A 384 -11.85 10.52 4.49
CA ILE A 384 -12.70 11.02 5.58
C ILE A 384 -12.37 12.48 5.87
N ARG A 385 -13.38 13.34 5.65
CA ARG A 385 -13.36 14.76 6.03
C ARG A 385 -13.51 14.91 7.55
N ILE A 386 -12.99 16.00 8.08
CA ILE A 386 -13.13 16.30 9.51
C ILE A 386 -14.54 16.82 9.76
N ASP A 387 -15.28 16.22 10.70
CA ASP A 387 -16.49 16.82 11.23
C ASP A 387 -16.09 17.91 12.23
N GLY A 388 -16.09 19.16 11.77
CA GLY A 388 -15.72 20.32 12.56
C GLY A 388 -16.71 20.62 13.70
N ARG A 389 -17.91 20.01 13.72
CA ARG A 389 -18.92 20.23 14.77
C ARG A 389 -18.70 19.37 16.01
N MET A 390 -17.93 18.28 15.88
CA MET A 390 -17.59 17.44 17.02
C MET A 390 -16.97 18.30 18.11
N THR A 391 -17.44 18.15 19.33
CA THR A 391 -16.96 18.95 20.47
C THR A 391 -15.64 18.42 21.02
N VAL A 392 -14.89 19.28 21.72
CA VAL A 392 -13.70 18.89 22.47
C VAL A 392 -14.01 17.75 23.43
N GLY A 393 -15.12 17.81 24.15
CA GLY A 393 -15.54 16.78 25.11
C GLY A 393 -15.77 15.42 24.44
N GLU A 394 -16.49 15.38 23.31
CA GLU A 394 -16.72 14.15 22.54
C GLU A 394 -15.40 13.56 22.02
N LEU A 395 -14.53 14.38 21.43
CA LEU A 395 -13.25 13.91 20.89
C LEU A 395 -12.34 13.37 21.99
N ARG A 396 -12.30 14.02 23.17
CA ARG A 396 -11.57 13.52 24.34
C ARG A 396 -12.11 12.20 24.86
N GLY A 397 -13.43 11.99 24.81
CA GLY A 397 -14.04 10.70 25.10
C GLY A 397 -13.54 9.60 24.18
N LEU A 398 -13.54 9.85 22.86
CA LEU A 398 -13.03 8.92 21.85
C LEU A 398 -11.54 8.62 22.05
N LEU A 399 -10.71 9.63 22.32
CA LEU A 399 -9.29 9.45 22.64
C LEU A 399 -9.10 8.53 23.85
N SER A 400 -9.88 8.73 24.91
CA SER A 400 -9.81 7.93 26.13
C SER A 400 -10.22 6.47 25.92
N GLU A 401 -11.14 6.20 24.99
CA GLU A 401 -11.62 4.84 24.68
C GLU A 401 -10.67 4.08 23.73
N VAL A 402 -10.16 4.78 22.70
CA VAL A 402 -9.40 4.15 21.62
C VAL A 402 -7.90 4.10 21.92
N TYR A 403 -7.39 5.15 22.56
CA TYR A 403 -5.96 5.37 22.81
C TYR A 403 -5.60 5.27 24.29
N ASP A 404 -6.42 4.61 25.11
CA ASP A 404 -6.13 4.31 26.53
C ASP A 404 -4.70 3.77 26.73
N TRP A 405 -4.29 2.84 25.86
CA TRP A 405 -2.95 2.26 25.82
C TRP A 405 -1.84 3.29 25.59
N ALA A 406 -2.09 4.33 24.77
CA ALA A 406 -1.10 5.36 24.44
C ALA A 406 -1.07 6.46 25.51
N LEU A 407 -2.22 6.78 26.11
CA LEU A 407 -2.34 7.72 27.21
C LEU A 407 -1.69 7.18 28.50
N ALA A 408 -1.56 5.85 28.63
CA ALA A 408 -0.86 5.21 29.74
C ALA A 408 0.69 5.22 29.59
N ILE A 409 1.24 5.58 28.43
CA ILE A 409 2.69 5.60 28.18
C ILE A 409 3.30 6.89 28.73
N ASP A 410 4.39 6.76 29.50
CA ASP A 410 5.22 7.92 29.84
C ASP A 410 6.16 8.29 28.69
N TRP A 411 5.67 9.16 27.79
CA TRP A 411 6.40 9.63 26.61
C TRP A 411 7.67 10.43 26.91
N ARG A 412 7.94 10.77 28.18
CA ARG A 412 9.21 11.42 28.56
C ARG A 412 10.37 10.42 28.56
N VAL A 413 10.10 9.13 28.76
CA VAL A 413 11.09 8.06 28.77
C VAL A 413 11.67 7.86 27.37
N PRO A 414 13.00 7.97 27.16
CA PRO A 414 13.62 7.85 25.84
C PRO A 414 13.21 6.58 25.06
N ASN A 415 13.21 5.40 25.69
CA ASN A 415 12.86 4.14 25.01
C ASN A 415 11.49 4.15 24.34
N THR A 416 10.52 4.89 24.89
CA THR A 416 9.15 4.97 24.33
C THR A 416 9.06 5.83 23.07
N ARG A 417 10.10 6.61 22.77
CA ARG A 417 10.21 7.47 21.58
C ARG A 417 11.59 7.33 20.94
N ALA A 418 12.19 6.15 21.07
CA ALA A 418 13.56 5.87 20.65
C ALA A 418 13.75 6.05 19.15
N ARG A 419 12.70 5.85 18.34
CA ARG A 419 12.79 5.86 16.88
C ARG A 419 11.97 6.98 16.24
N ALA A 420 12.30 7.30 15.00
CA ALA A 420 11.54 8.22 14.16
C ALA A 420 11.44 7.65 12.74
N TRP A 421 10.23 7.71 12.17
CA TRP A 421 10.04 7.42 10.76
C TRP A 421 10.39 8.66 9.93
N TYR A 422 11.24 8.53 8.93
CA TYR A 422 11.66 9.63 8.05
C TYR A 422 11.76 9.17 6.60
N VAL A 423 11.92 10.11 5.67
CA VAL A 423 12.29 9.80 4.27
C VAL A 423 13.73 10.20 4.06
N SER A 424 14.56 9.26 3.61
CA SER A 424 15.98 9.50 3.31
C SER A 424 16.11 10.25 1.97
N GLU A 425 17.01 11.24 1.93
CA GLU A 425 17.35 11.97 0.69
C GLU A 425 17.95 11.03 -0.37
N GLU A 426 18.88 10.16 0.02
CA GLU A 426 19.58 9.25 -0.88
C GLU A 426 18.68 8.15 -1.46
N LYS A 427 17.70 7.68 -0.68
CA LYS A 427 16.89 6.52 -1.04
C LYS A 427 15.46 6.87 -1.46
N LEU A 428 14.99 8.08 -1.15
CA LEU A 428 13.63 8.57 -1.39
C LEU A 428 12.51 7.64 -0.86
N GLU A 429 12.83 6.81 0.12
CA GLU A 429 11.94 5.81 0.72
C GLU A 429 11.80 6.01 2.24
N PRO A 430 10.67 5.55 2.83
CA PRO A 430 10.51 5.55 4.28
C PRO A 430 11.55 4.69 4.99
N ARG A 431 12.16 5.24 6.04
CA ARG A 431 13.12 4.60 6.92
C ARG A 431 12.70 4.78 8.38
N LEU A 432 13.26 3.94 9.23
CA LEU A 432 13.09 4.01 10.68
C LEU A 432 14.48 4.11 11.30
N GLY A 433 14.82 5.26 11.85
CA GLY A 433 16.11 5.53 12.48
C GLY A 433 15.99 5.75 13.98
N GLU A 434 17.14 5.78 14.64
CA GLU A 434 17.25 5.98 16.08
C GLU A 434 17.29 7.49 16.39
N ARG A 435 16.20 8.01 16.97
CA ARG A 435 15.92 9.44 17.16
C ARG A 435 17.03 10.18 17.90
N PHE A 436 17.65 9.53 18.88
CA PHE A 436 18.64 10.16 19.76
C PHE A 436 20.09 10.00 19.28
N GLU A 437 20.29 9.22 18.21
CA GLU A 437 21.61 8.97 17.63
C GLU A 437 21.74 9.67 16.27
N GLU A 438 20.65 9.77 15.51
CA GLU A 438 20.62 10.37 14.19
C GLU A 438 19.88 11.73 14.18
N PRO A 439 20.29 12.71 13.35
CA PRO A 439 19.65 14.03 13.25
C PRO A 439 18.34 14.00 12.43
N ILE A 440 17.44 13.07 12.76
CA ILE A 440 16.25 12.73 11.95
C ILE A 440 14.93 13.31 12.51
N GLU A 441 14.93 13.80 13.75
CA GLU A 441 13.70 14.24 14.43
C GLU A 441 12.94 15.35 13.68
N ALA A 442 13.66 16.31 13.07
CA ALA A 442 13.04 17.38 12.29
C ALA A 442 12.33 16.88 11.01
N TYR A 443 12.70 15.69 10.52
CA TYR A 443 12.20 15.08 9.28
C TYR A 443 11.14 14.00 9.54
N GLU A 444 10.69 13.89 10.79
CA GLU A 444 9.75 12.86 11.21
C GLU A 444 8.42 12.95 10.44
N GLN A 445 8.02 11.80 9.89
CA GLN A 445 6.74 11.57 9.23
C GLN A 445 5.64 11.33 10.28
N PRO A 446 4.36 11.61 9.97
CA PRO A 446 3.24 11.47 10.92
C PRO A 446 2.81 10.00 11.09
N LEU A 447 3.77 9.14 11.48
CA LEU A 447 3.64 7.68 11.62
C LEU A 447 3.76 7.24 13.08
N ALA A 448 3.49 8.15 14.02
CA ALA A 448 3.51 7.93 15.46
C ALA A 448 2.12 8.20 16.10
N PRO A 449 1.04 7.56 15.63
CA PRO A 449 -0.33 7.93 15.98
C PRO A 449 -0.61 7.87 17.50
N GLY A 450 0.00 6.93 18.23
CA GLY A 450 -0.15 6.86 19.70
C GLY A 450 0.41 8.10 20.42
N ARG A 451 1.62 8.56 20.03
CA ARG A 451 2.21 9.78 20.59
C ARG A 451 1.41 11.02 20.19
N ASP A 452 1.01 11.07 18.92
CA ASP A 452 0.27 12.21 18.38
C ASP A 452 -1.11 12.32 19.04
N ALA A 453 -1.76 11.18 19.36
CA ALA A 453 -3.01 11.12 20.13
C ALA A 453 -2.84 11.63 21.57
N ALA A 454 -1.77 11.22 22.26
CA ALA A 454 -1.48 11.71 23.61
C ALA A 454 -1.20 13.22 23.62
N THR A 455 -0.44 13.71 22.63
CA THR A 455 -0.14 15.14 22.48
C THR A 455 -1.42 15.95 22.21
N LEU A 456 -2.32 15.43 21.35
CA LEU A 456 -3.63 16.04 21.12
C LEU A 456 -4.47 16.05 22.41
N PHE A 457 -4.51 14.95 23.16
CA PHE A 457 -5.29 14.86 24.40
C PHE A 457 -4.87 15.93 25.42
N ASP A 458 -3.57 16.17 25.55
CA ASP A 458 -3.02 17.22 26.41
C ASP A 458 -3.36 18.62 25.89
N ALA A 459 -3.25 18.85 24.57
CA ALA A 459 -3.59 20.14 23.96
C ALA A 459 -5.07 20.51 24.15
N LEU A 460 -5.97 19.53 24.07
CA LEU A 460 -7.41 19.70 24.30
C LEU A 460 -7.73 20.04 25.77
N ALA A 461 -6.82 19.78 26.72
CA ALA A 461 -7.09 20.01 28.14
C ALA A 461 -7.23 21.48 28.54
N ALA A 462 -6.69 22.39 27.75
CA ALA A 462 -6.82 23.83 27.96
C ALA A 462 -8.11 24.44 27.39
N TRP A 463 -8.93 23.65 26.68
CA TRP A 463 -10.10 24.13 25.94
C TRP A 463 -11.42 23.74 26.62
N PRO A 464 -12.48 24.60 26.57
CA PRO A 464 -13.81 24.24 27.03
C PRO A 464 -14.38 23.03 26.26
N GLU A 465 -15.04 22.11 26.96
CA GLU A 465 -15.54 20.85 26.40
C GLU A 465 -16.56 21.05 25.28
N ASP A 466 -17.31 22.15 25.29
CA ASP A 466 -18.33 22.51 24.30
C ASP A 466 -17.76 23.22 23.06
N THR A 467 -16.45 23.49 23.03
CA THR A 467 -15.80 24.07 21.84
C THR A 467 -15.83 23.07 20.69
N ASP A 468 -16.18 23.54 19.48
CA ASP A 468 -16.16 22.72 18.28
C ASP A 468 -14.75 22.51 17.70
N MET A 469 -14.56 21.42 16.95
CA MET A 469 -13.28 21.09 16.32
C MET A 469 -12.85 22.10 15.26
N ALA A 470 -13.78 22.76 14.57
CA ALA A 470 -13.44 23.80 13.59
C ALA A 470 -12.69 24.97 14.27
N THR A 471 -13.17 25.40 15.43
CA THR A 471 -12.57 26.47 16.25
C THR A 471 -11.23 26.04 16.85
N PHE A 472 -11.15 24.82 17.37
CA PHE A 472 -9.89 24.27 17.88
C PHE A 472 -8.82 24.17 16.79
N LEU A 473 -9.15 23.56 15.64
CA LEU A 473 -8.20 23.35 14.53
C LEU A 473 -7.79 24.64 13.82
N LEU A 474 -8.60 25.70 13.88
CA LEU A 474 -8.18 27.03 13.43
C LEU A 474 -6.96 27.52 14.24
N ARG A 475 -6.91 27.22 15.53
CA ARG A 475 -5.78 27.61 16.41
C ARG A 475 -4.66 26.58 16.45
N HIS A 476 -5.00 25.30 16.29
CA HIS A 476 -4.07 24.17 16.41
C HIS A 476 -4.07 23.29 15.14
N PRO A 477 -3.72 23.83 13.96
CA PRO A 477 -3.73 23.07 12.72
C PRO A 477 -2.69 21.93 12.67
N GLU A 478 -1.73 21.90 13.58
CA GLU A 478 -0.79 20.80 13.78
C GLU A 478 -1.49 19.48 14.15
N HIS A 479 -2.65 19.55 14.80
CA HIS A 479 -3.40 18.37 15.24
C HIS A 479 -4.38 17.83 14.20
N ARG A 480 -4.52 18.49 13.04
CA ARG A 480 -5.52 18.14 12.02
C ARG A 480 -5.44 16.67 11.58
N HIS A 481 -4.23 16.16 11.36
CA HIS A 481 -4.02 14.77 10.95
C HIS A 481 -4.51 13.76 12.00
N ILE A 482 -4.21 13.98 13.28
CA ILE A 482 -4.62 13.07 14.35
C ILE A 482 -6.12 13.24 14.70
N VAL A 483 -6.68 14.44 14.64
CA VAL A 483 -8.15 14.64 14.80
C VAL A 483 -8.91 13.85 13.74
N ARG A 484 -8.52 13.97 12.47
CA ARG A 484 -9.09 13.16 11.37
C ARG A 484 -9.00 11.68 11.72
N ARG A 485 -7.83 11.19 12.12
CA ARG A 485 -7.61 9.78 12.45
C ARG A 485 -8.52 9.29 13.59
N VAL A 486 -8.67 10.05 14.67
CA VAL A 486 -9.58 9.69 15.78
C VAL A 486 -11.02 9.57 15.30
N GLN A 487 -11.48 10.51 14.46
CA GLN A 487 -12.83 10.47 13.87
C GLN A 487 -13.03 9.27 12.93
N ILE A 488 -11.99 8.86 12.20
CA ILE A 488 -12.01 7.61 11.42
C ILE A 488 -12.22 6.42 12.36
N VAL A 489 -11.39 6.28 13.40
CA VAL A 489 -11.43 5.11 14.29
C VAL A 489 -12.76 4.99 15.03
N ALA A 490 -13.44 6.11 15.30
CA ALA A 490 -14.78 6.13 15.91
C ALA A 490 -15.84 5.38 15.07
N THR A 491 -15.69 5.36 13.74
CA THR A 491 -16.60 4.66 12.81
C THR A 491 -16.00 3.37 12.25
N ALA A 492 -14.68 3.20 12.36
CA ALA A 492 -13.91 2.08 11.85
C ALA A 492 -13.03 1.48 12.97
N PRO A 493 -13.56 0.59 13.84
CA PRO A 493 -12.88 0.18 15.09
C PRO A 493 -11.50 -0.45 14.91
N TYR A 494 -11.25 -1.10 13.77
CA TYR A 494 -9.97 -1.74 13.42
C TYR A 494 -9.01 -0.83 12.64
N ALA A 495 -9.28 0.48 12.58
CA ALA A 495 -8.49 1.43 11.79
C ALA A 495 -7.16 1.84 12.46
N GLU A 496 -6.96 1.49 13.74
CA GLU A 496 -5.78 1.87 14.50
C GLU A 496 -4.96 0.66 14.96
N ILE A 497 -3.65 0.70 14.73
CA ILE A 497 -2.71 -0.23 15.35
C ILE A 497 -2.47 0.26 16.77
N ARG A 498 -2.88 -0.54 17.76
CA ARG A 498 -2.89 -0.17 19.17
C ARG A 498 -1.60 -0.55 19.88
N ASP A 499 -0.46 -0.18 19.30
CA ASP A 499 0.88 -0.37 19.86
C ASP A 499 1.80 0.80 19.49
N ASN A 500 2.89 0.96 20.24
CA ASN A 500 3.81 2.06 20.05
C ASN A 500 4.73 1.85 18.82
N THR A 501 4.44 2.56 17.73
CA THR A 501 5.13 2.49 16.44
C THR A 501 6.47 3.22 16.37
N ILE A 502 6.96 3.75 17.49
CA ILE A 502 8.26 4.43 17.60
C ILE A 502 9.07 3.99 18.85
N SER A 503 8.64 2.92 19.51
CA SER A 503 9.39 2.33 20.64
C SER A 503 10.68 1.65 20.18
N ALA A 504 11.65 1.54 21.08
CA ALA A 504 12.83 0.69 20.93
C ALA A 504 12.45 -0.79 20.71
N ASP A 505 11.33 -1.22 21.30
CA ASP A 505 10.85 -2.61 21.25
C ASP A 505 10.01 -2.91 19.98
N LEU A 506 9.81 -1.93 19.10
CA LEU A 506 9.04 -2.14 17.88
C LEU A 506 9.72 -3.19 16.99
N LEU A 507 8.93 -4.15 16.52
CA LEU A 507 9.30 -5.09 15.46
C LEU A 507 8.51 -4.76 14.18
N PRO A 508 9.05 -3.94 13.26
CA PRO A 508 8.36 -3.59 12.02
C PRO A 508 7.92 -4.81 11.20
N ILE A 509 8.64 -5.93 11.30
CA ILE A 509 8.28 -7.21 10.68
C ILE A 509 6.87 -7.68 11.03
N ASP A 510 6.31 -7.35 12.18
CA ASP A 510 4.94 -7.75 12.53
C ASP A 510 3.90 -7.04 11.64
N MET A 511 4.13 -5.76 11.29
CA MET A 511 3.31 -5.05 10.28
C MET A 511 3.48 -5.69 8.89
N LEU A 512 4.72 -6.04 8.52
CA LEU A 512 4.99 -6.67 7.23
C LEU A 512 4.28 -8.03 7.12
N ARG A 513 4.38 -8.89 8.15
CA ARG A 513 3.69 -10.19 8.20
C ARG A 513 2.17 -10.04 8.05
N CYS A 514 1.58 -9.06 8.75
CA CYS A 514 0.15 -8.75 8.60
C CYS A 514 -0.22 -8.50 7.12
N LYS A 515 0.46 -7.55 6.46
CA LYS A 515 0.20 -7.24 5.04
C LYS A 515 0.42 -8.44 4.12
N LEU A 516 1.53 -9.15 4.32
CA LEU A 516 1.93 -10.28 3.48
C LEU A 516 1.02 -11.50 3.67
N SER A 517 0.39 -11.65 4.83
CA SER A 517 -0.66 -12.65 5.05
C SER A 517 -1.89 -12.39 4.17
N PHE A 518 -2.30 -11.12 4.03
CA PHE A 518 -3.35 -10.72 3.09
C PHE A 518 -2.92 -10.86 1.64
N PHE A 519 -1.64 -10.73 1.30
CA PHE A 519 -1.19 -11.06 -0.05
C PHE A 519 -1.31 -12.56 -0.32
N GLY A 520 -1.09 -13.38 0.72
CA GLY A 520 -1.22 -14.84 0.67
C GLY A 520 0.11 -15.58 0.85
N ALA A 521 1.12 -14.92 1.41
CA ALA A 521 2.38 -15.56 1.74
C ALA A 521 2.18 -16.61 2.85
N THR A 522 2.88 -17.75 2.71
CA THR A 522 2.74 -18.91 3.60
C THR A 522 3.93 -19.07 4.54
N GLN A 523 5.15 -18.86 4.05
CA GLN A 523 6.40 -18.98 4.81
C GLN A 523 7.10 -17.62 4.86
N PHE A 524 7.17 -17.06 6.07
CA PHE A 524 7.88 -15.81 6.34
C PHE A 524 9.29 -16.11 6.80
N ASP A 525 10.28 -15.49 6.16
CA ASP A 525 11.68 -15.68 6.53
C ASP A 525 12.33 -14.32 6.81
N PRO A 526 12.20 -13.81 8.05
CA PRO A 526 12.87 -12.59 8.48
C PRO A 526 14.37 -12.73 8.37
N ARG A 527 15.03 -11.70 7.87
CA ARG A 527 16.50 -11.63 7.79
C ARG A 527 17.08 -10.56 8.72
N SER A 528 16.22 -9.68 9.21
CA SER A 528 16.40 -8.87 10.41
C SER A 528 15.02 -8.48 10.96
N ASP A 529 14.99 -7.67 12.01
CA ASP A 529 13.74 -7.10 12.55
C ASP A 529 13.07 -6.07 11.62
N ARG A 530 13.67 -5.77 10.45
CA ARG A 530 13.22 -4.71 9.54
C ARG A 530 12.77 -5.20 8.16
N TRP A 531 13.01 -6.47 7.79
CA TRP A 531 12.59 -7.01 6.49
C TRP A 531 12.40 -8.53 6.47
N ILE A 532 11.57 -8.99 5.53
CA ILE A 532 11.11 -10.39 5.41
C ILE A 532 11.20 -10.87 3.97
N ARG A 533 11.72 -12.09 3.78
CA ARG A 533 11.61 -12.81 2.51
C ARG A 533 10.35 -13.66 2.45
N ILE A 534 9.73 -13.66 1.27
CA ILE A 534 8.60 -14.53 0.91
C ILE A 534 8.75 -15.04 -0.53
N CYS A 535 7.98 -16.05 -0.89
CA CYS A 535 7.81 -16.52 -2.26
C CYS A 535 6.33 -16.50 -2.63
N MET A 536 5.99 -15.81 -3.72
CA MET A 536 4.62 -15.63 -4.21
C MET A 536 4.29 -16.69 -5.26
N TYR A 537 3.04 -17.20 -5.25
CA TYR A 537 2.54 -18.24 -6.16
C TYR A 537 3.30 -19.57 -6.21
N ALA A 538 4.20 -19.84 -5.26
CA ALA A 538 4.80 -21.17 -5.12
C ALA A 538 3.69 -22.21 -4.88
N GLY A 539 3.65 -23.26 -5.72
CA GLY A 539 2.63 -24.29 -5.72
C GLY A 539 1.36 -23.96 -6.52
N ALA A 540 1.15 -22.71 -6.92
CA ALA A 540 -0.04 -22.31 -7.69
C ALA A 540 -0.05 -22.93 -9.10
N PRO A 541 -1.22 -23.22 -9.67
CA PRO A 541 -1.32 -23.65 -11.06
C PRO A 541 -0.77 -22.56 -12.00
N LEU A 542 -0.09 -22.97 -13.07
CA LEU A 542 0.29 -22.11 -14.19
C LEU A 542 -0.93 -21.74 -15.03
N PRO A 543 -0.86 -20.64 -15.81
CA PRO A 543 -1.98 -20.16 -16.61
C PRO A 543 -2.65 -21.23 -17.49
N GLN A 544 -1.88 -22.15 -18.08
CA GLN A 544 -2.41 -23.17 -19.00
C GLN A 544 -3.05 -24.38 -18.28
N GLU A 545 -2.80 -24.54 -16.99
CA GLU A 545 -3.35 -25.64 -16.19
C GLU A 545 -4.39 -25.16 -15.17
N LEU A 546 -4.66 -23.85 -15.09
CA LEU A 546 -5.61 -23.29 -14.15
C LEU A 546 -7.02 -23.81 -14.41
N THR A 547 -7.59 -24.46 -13.39
CA THR A 547 -8.95 -25.02 -13.41
C THR A 547 -9.64 -24.72 -12.08
N ALA A 548 -10.96 -24.86 -12.05
CA ALA A 548 -11.73 -24.72 -10.81
C ALA A 548 -11.26 -25.71 -9.72
N GLU A 549 -10.75 -26.88 -10.11
CA GLU A 549 -10.32 -27.95 -9.20
C GLU A 549 -8.97 -27.67 -8.51
N ASN A 550 -8.10 -26.88 -9.14
CA ASN A 550 -6.75 -26.60 -8.62
C ASN A 550 -6.50 -25.13 -8.21
N ALA A 551 -7.46 -24.24 -8.44
CA ALA A 551 -7.34 -22.82 -8.12
C ALA A 551 -7.33 -22.50 -6.61
N GLU A 552 -7.84 -23.41 -5.77
CA GLU A 552 -8.22 -23.05 -4.40
C GLU A 552 -7.19 -23.44 -3.32
N PHE A 553 -6.75 -24.70 -3.33
CA PHE A 553 -5.99 -25.31 -2.23
C PHE A 553 -4.50 -25.51 -2.54
N TRP A 554 -3.97 -24.82 -3.55
CA TRP A 554 -2.56 -24.92 -3.94
C TRP A 554 -1.57 -24.50 -2.84
N VAL A 555 -2.00 -23.67 -1.89
CA VAL A 555 -1.22 -23.30 -0.68
C VAL A 555 -1.08 -24.44 0.34
N TYR A 556 -1.87 -25.51 0.22
CA TYR A 556 -1.79 -26.72 1.03
C TYR A 556 -1.29 -27.85 0.13
N PRO A 557 -0.01 -28.25 0.11
CA PRO A 557 0.45 -29.32 -0.79
C PRO A 557 -0.29 -30.65 -0.54
N ALA A 558 -0.44 -31.49 -1.57
CA ALA A 558 -1.04 -32.82 -1.45
C ALA A 558 -0.12 -33.77 -0.65
N ALA A 559 -0.70 -34.86 -0.13
CA ALA A 559 0.01 -35.75 0.80
C ALA A 559 1.18 -36.54 0.16
N ASP A 560 1.28 -36.58 -1.16
CA ASP A 560 2.30 -37.36 -1.88
C ASP A 560 3.46 -36.51 -2.43
N ALA A 561 3.53 -35.24 -2.05
CA ALA A 561 4.70 -34.39 -2.31
C ALA A 561 5.68 -34.49 -1.13
N ASP A 562 6.45 -35.57 -1.06
CA ASP A 562 7.56 -35.72 -0.12
C ASP A 562 8.67 -34.71 -0.50
N ALA A 563 8.84 -33.68 0.31
CA ALA A 563 10.02 -32.81 0.28
C ALA A 563 10.87 -33.14 1.50
N GLY A 564 11.98 -33.84 1.25
CA GLY A 564 13.03 -34.14 2.21
C GLY A 564 13.63 -32.86 2.81
N ALA A 565 13.95 -32.93 4.10
CA ALA A 565 14.57 -31.83 4.83
C ALA A 565 16.02 -32.19 5.17
N GLY A 566 16.97 -31.43 4.62
CA GLY A 566 18.40 -31.53 4.93
C GLY A 566 19.04 -30.15 5.14
N ALA A 567 19.89 -30.04 6.17
CA ALA A 567 20.60 -28.83 6.59
C ALA A 567 22.03 -28.77 6.02
N GLY A 568 22.55 -27.57 5.76
CA GLY A 568 23.95 -27.34 5.41
C GLY A 568 24.38 -25.89 5.69
N ALA A 569 25.58 -25.70 6.24
CA ALA A 569 26.10 -24.45 6.79
C ALA A 569 27.41 -24.01 6.11
N GLY A 570 27.56 -22.69 5.90
CA GLY A 570 28.77 -21.84 6.05
C GLY A 570 29.93 -21.89 5.05
N ALA A 571 30.35 -20.71 4.52
CA ALA A 571 31.74 -20.19 4.48
C ALA A 571 31.84 -18.77 3.82
N ASP A 572 32.74 -17.92 4.36
CA ASP A 572 33.00 -16.47 4.12
C ASP A 572 33.86 -16.09 2.88
N MET A 573 33.81 -14.80 2.41
CA MET A 573 34.93 -13.79 2.33
C MET A 573 34.69 -12.56 1.38
N ASP A 574 34.89 -11.32 1.90
CA ASP A 574 35.52 -10.03 1.42
C ASP A 574 35.58 -9.64 -0.10
N THR A 575 35.54 -8.38 -0.61
CA THR A 575 35.54 -6.96 -0.11
C THR A 575 35.16 -5.94 -1.22
N ASP A 576 34.65 -4.77 -0.80
CA ASP A 576 34.50 -3.37 -1.35
C ASP A 576 34.77 -2.96 -2.82
N ALA A 577 33.88 -2.09 -3.35
CA ALA A 577 34.23 -0.84 -4.06
C ALA A 577 33.02 0.11 -4.31
N ASP A 578 33.20 1.40 -4.01
CA ASP A 578 32.31 2.55 -4.25
C ASP A 578 32.15 2.92 -5.75
N MET A 579 30.97 3.41 -6.16
CA MET A 579 30.80 4.33 -7.31
C MET A 579 29.61 5.29 -7.11
N ASP A 580 29.92 6.59 -7.17
CA ASP A 580 29.01 7.71 -7.44
C ASP A 580 28.68 7.78 -8.93
N SER A 581 27.46 8.18 -9.29
CA SER A 581 27.20 8.91 -10.54
C SER A 581 25.92 9.75 -10.51
N ASP A 582 26.11 11.07 -10.65
CA ASP A 582 25.10 12.03 -11.09
C ASP A 582 24.69 11.76 -12.55
N MET A 583 23.39 11.91 -12.84
CA MET A 583 22.88 12.07 -14.20
C MET A 583 21.83 13.20 -14.23
N ASP A 584 22.26 14.37 -14.72
CA ASP A 584 21.38 15.42 -15.20
C ASP A 584 20.79 15.03 -16.56
N ALA A 585 19.47 15.24 -16.74
CA ALA A 585 18.78 15.07 -18.01
C ALA A 585 17.85 16.26 -18.31
N ASP A 586 17.96 16.72 -19.56
CA ASP A 586 17.18 17.75 -20.29
C ASP A 586 15.89 18.25 -19.62
N MET A 587 15.99 19.45 -19.04
CA MET A 587 14.86 20.34 -18.76
C MET A 587 14.50 21.09 -20.04
N ASP A 588 13.29 20.90 -20.59
CA ASP A 588 12.52 21.99 -21.26
C ASP A 588 11.15 21.57 -21.88
N ALA A 589 10.61 20.39 -21.57
CA ALA A 589 9.23 20.03 -22.00
C ALA A 589 8.31 19.77 -20.80
N ALA A 590 7.09 20.32 -20.85
CA ALA A 590 6.04 19.98 -19.88
C ALA A 590 5.70 18.48 -19.97
N SER A 591 5.59 17.80 -18.83
CA SER A 591 5.38 16.35 -18.77
C SER A 591 4.03 15.98 -18.16
N SER A 592 3.45 14.86 -18.62
CA SER A 592 2.17 14.36 -18.13
C SER A 592 2.36 13.53 -16.85
N HIS A 593 1.63 13.89 -15.80
CA HIS A 593 1.65 13.24 -14.49
C HIS A 593 0.29 12.63 -14.14
N SER A 594 0.35 11.53 -13.39
CA SER A 594 -0.85 11.03 -12.71
C SER A 594 -1.26 12.03 -11.63
N LEU A 595 -2.54 11.99 -11.25
CA LEU A 595 -3.04 12.85 -10.19
C LEU A 595 -2.40 12.50 -8.85
N ASN A 596 -1.99 11.24 -8.64
CA ASN A 596 -1.34 10.83 -7.38
C ASN A 596 0.08 11.39 -7.25
N GLU A 597 0.85 11.41 -8.33
CA GLU A 597 2.18 12.03 -8.32
C GLU A 597 2.10 13.52 -7.97
N ILE A 598 1.12 14.22 -8.55
CA ILE A 598 0.85 15.64 -8.25
C ILE A 598 0.54 15.81 -6.76
N GLU A 599 -0.37 15.02 -6.20
CA GLU A 599 -0.73 15.10 -4.77
C GLU A 599 0.49 14.92 -3.86
N VAL A 600 1.24 13.83 -4.09
CA VAL A 600 2.38 13.45 -3.24
C VAL A 600 3.47 14.52 -3.27
N LEU A 601 3.80 15.03 -4.46
CA LEU A 601 4.83 16.07 -4.62
C LEU A 601 4.37 17.40 -3.99
N CYS A 602 3.15 17.82 -4.27
CA CYS A 602 2.57 19.06 -3.72
C CYS A 602 2.47 19.03 -2.20
N ARG A 603 2.07 17.89 -1.62
CA ARG A 603 2.04 17.70 -0.16
C ARG A 603 3.43 17.84 0.46
N ARG A 604 4.45 17.21 -0.12
CA ARG A 604 5.83 17.31 0.39
C ARG A 604 6.37 18.74 0.27
N ALA A 605 6.11 19.41 -0.87
CA ALA A 605 6.48 20.80 -1.07
C ALA A 605 5.84 21.72 -0.01
N ALA A 606 4.54 21.58 0.22
CA ALA A 606 3.80 22.31 1.25
C ALA A 606 4.34 22.06 2.67
N ARG A 607 4.74 20.82 3.00
CA ARG A 607 5.43 20.54 4.27
C ARG A 607 6.80 21.25 4.34
N GLY A 608 7.54 21.26 3.25
CA GLY A 608 8.87 21.89 3.15
C GLY A 608 8.90 23.42 3.31
N THR A 609 7.75 24.09 3.14
CA THR A 609 7.62 25.54 3.42
C THR A 609 7.24 25.83 4.88
N GLY A 610 6.97 24.80 5.68
CA GLY A 610 6.68 24.93 7.11
C GLY A 610 5.22 24.67 7.51
N LEU A 611 4.35 24.23 6.59
CA LEU A 611 3.00 23.81 6.97
C LEU A 611 3.03 22.53 7.83
N SER A 612 2.03 22.35 8.70
CA SER A 612 1.84 21.09 9.42
C SER A 612 1.53 19.96 8.44
N TRP A 613 1.78 18.71 8.82
CA TRP A 613 1.44 17.55 7.97
C TRP A 613 -0.04 17.53 7.56
N GLY A 614 -0.94 17.92 8.45
CA GLY A 614 -2.37 18.02 8.15
C GLY A 614 -2.71 19.08 7.11
N LEU A 615 -2.14 20.29 7.20
CA LEU A 615 -2.35 21.34 6.18
C LEU A 615 -1.63 21.04 4.86
N ALA A 616 -0.46 20.39 4.93
CA ALA A 616 0.26 19.94 3.74
C ALA A 616 -0.55 18.88 2.97
N GLU A 617 -1.25 17.98 3.67
CA GLU A 617 -2.19 17.04 3.06
C GLU A 617 -3.35 17.76 2.36
N GLU A 618 -3.95 18.78 2.98
CA GLU A 618 -4.97 19.62 2.31
C GLU A 618 -4.43 20.26 1.03
N ALA A 619 -3.22 20.83 1.08
CA ALA A 619 -2.58 21.47 -0.07
C ALA A 619 -2.36 20.49 -1.24
N GLY A 620 -1.88 19.27 -0.94
CA GLY A 620 -1.72 18.22 -1.93
C GLY A 620 -3.04 17.83 -2.59
N LYS A 621 -4.09 17.60 -1.78
CA LYS A 621 -5.44 17.25 -2.27
C LYS A 621 -6.06 18.38 -3.08
N MET A 622 -5.85 19.63 -2.68
CA MET A 622 -6.33 20.80 -3.43
C MET A 622 -5.68 20.87 -4.82
N ALA A 623 -4.36 20.69 -4.90
CA ALA A 623 -3.65 20.67 -6.18
C ALA A 623 -4.10 19.49 -7.07
N ARG A 624 -4.20 18.28 -6.50
CA ARG A 624 -4.74 17.09 -7.19
C ARG A 624 -6.12 17.35 -7.77
N TRP A 625 -7.03 17.86 -6.94
CA TRP A 625 -8.42 18.05 -7.34
C TRP A 625 -8.51 19.09 -8.46
N LEU A 626 -7.81 20.22 -8.35
CA LEU A 626 -7.79 21.23 -9.42
C LEU A 626 -7.25 20.65 -10.73
N SER A 627 -6.14 19.91 -10.68
CA SER A 627 -5.60 19.21 -11.87
C SER A 627 -6.62 18.24 -12.47
N GLY A 628 -7.35 17.50 -11.65
CA GLY A 628 -8.43 16.61 -12.10
C GLY A 628 -9.62 17.35 -12.73
N GLN A 629 -9.82 18.64 -12.45
CA GLN A 629 -10.81 19.50 -13.12
C GLN A 629 -10.24 20.22 -14.36
N GLY A 630 -9.00 19.92 -14.77
CA GLY A 630 -8.31 20.62 -15.87
C GLY A 630 -7.81 22.02 -15.50
N LEU A 631 -7.68 22.34 -14.20
CA LEU A 631 -7.23 23.64 -13.68
C LEU A 631 -5.77 23.58 -13.21
N PRO A 632 -5.04 24.72 -13.20
CA PRO A 632 -3.59 24.76 -12.94
C PRO A 632 -3.24 24.68 -11.44
N GLY A 633 -3.61 23.57 -10.79
CA GLY A 633 -3.41 23.36 -9.35
C GLY A 633 -1.94 23.50 -8.88
N PRO A 634 -0.98 22.76 -9.47
CA PRO A 634 0.44 22.83 -9.12
C PRO A 634 1.04 24.23 -9.26
N ASP A 635 0.73 24.93 -10.36
CA ASP A 635 1.20 26.29 -10.64
C ASP A 635 0.72 27.29 -9.57
N LEU A 636 -0.57 27.25 -9.25
CA LEU A 636 -1.16 28.09 -8.20
C LEU A 636 -0.54 27.80 -6.85
N LEU A 637 -0.31 26.52 -6.54
CA LEU A 637 0.31 26.13 -5.28
C LEU A 637 1.76 26.64 -5.21
N VAL A 638 2.56 26.50 -6.25
CA VAL A 638 3.94 27.05 -6.28
C VAL A 638 3.96 28.53 -5.98
N ARG A 639 3.11 29.32 -6.65
CA ARG A 639 3.01 30.77 -6.40
C ARG A 639 2.67 31.07 -4.94
N LEU A 640 1.71 30.36 -4.37
CA LEU A 640 1.35 30.51 -2.96
C LEU A 640 2.53 30.15 -2.03
N LEU A 641 3.22 29.05 -2.31
CA LEU A 641 4.33 28.55 -1.50
C LEU A 641 5.53 29.49 -1.52
N ASP A 642 5.88 30.07 -2.67
CA ASP A 642 6.96 31.08 -2.77
C ASP A 642 6.62 32.35 -1.98
N GLU A 643 5.36 32.79 -2.01
CA GLU A 643 4.92 33.99 -1.28
C GLU A 643 4.83 33.78 0.23
N THR A 644 4.58 32.55 0.67
CA THR A 644 4.28 32.21 2.08
C THR A 644 5.34 31.36 2.76
N ASP A 645 6.50 31.13 2.11
CA ASP A 645 7.58 30.31 2.64
C ASP A 645 7.97 30.74 4.06
N LYS A 646 7.83 29.83 5.03
CA LYS A 646 8.11 30.02 6.46
C LYS A 646 7.31 31.14 7.14
N MET A 647 6.26 31.67 6.51
CA MET A 647 5.36 32.61 7.17
C MET A 647 4.50 31.87 8.21
N PRO A 648 4.35 32.40 9.44
CA PRO A 648 3.51 31.75 10.46
C PRO A 648 2.05 31.67 10.01
N VAL A 649 1.49 30.46 9.97
CA VAL A 649 0.10 30.17 9.55
C VAL A 649 -0.90 31.06 10.27
N ALA A 650 -0.75 31.26 11.58
CA ALA A 650 -1.65 32.08 12.39
C ALA A 650 -1.78 33.54 11.91
N ARG A 651 -0.78 34.08 11.19
CA ARG A 651 -0.87 35.44 10.62
C ARG A 651 -1.71 35.50 9.35
N MET A 652 -1.91 34.37 8.67
CA MET A 652 -2.60 34.25 7.38
C MET A 652 -3.90 33.45 7.47
N ALA A 653 -4.27 33.00 8.67
CA ALA A 653 -5.51 32.29 8.97
C ALA A 653 -6.64 33.28 9.31
N PRO A 654 -7.92 32.85 9.22
CA PRO A 654 -9.04 33.58 9.82
C PRO A 654 -8.78 33.86 11.31
N VAL A 655 -9.06 35.09 11.76
CA VAL A 655 -8.98 35.44 13.19
C VAL A 655 -10.09 34.76 13.99
N SER A 656 -11.28 34.65 13.41
CA SER A 656 -12.46 34.02 14.00
C SER A 656 -13.33 33.42 12.91
N LEU A 657 -14.01 32.30 13.21
CA LEU A 657 -15.05 31.74 12.35
C LEU A 657 -16.42 32.32 12.68
N ASP A 658 -16.57 33.05 13.79
CA ASP A 658 -17.84 33.62 14.26
C ASP A 658 -18.29 34.87 13.52
N GLU A 659 -17.36 35.53 12.84
CA GLU A 659 -17.65 36.74 12.09
C GLU A 659 -18.20 36.41 10.68
N PRO A 660 -19.11 37.23 10.13
CA PRO A 660 -19.58 37.08 8.76
C PRO A 660 -18.49 37.42 7.72
N VAL A 661 -17.44 38.13 8.13
CA VAL A 661 -16.29 38.49 7.30
C VAL A 661 -15.02 37.96 7.94
N TRP A 662 -14.38 36.99 7.29
CA TRP A 662 -13.13 36.40 7.73
C TRP A 662 -11.96 37.28 7.32
N ARG A 663 -11.20 37.73 8.31
CA ARG A 663 -9.98 38.54 8.13
C ARG A 663 -8.77 37.81 8.69
N SER A 664 -7.60 38.07 8.13
CA SER A 664 -6.33 37.58 8.68
C SER A 664 -5.52 38.71 9.33
N PRO A 665 -4.69 38.41 10.35
CA PRO A 665 -3.85 39.43 11.00
C PRO A 665 -2.86 40.14 10.06
N SER A 666 -2.38 39.46 9.02
CA SER A 666 -1.47 40.04 8.02
C SER A 666 -2.19 40.91 6.98
N GLY A 667 -3.53 40.87 6.92
CA GLY A 667 -4.29 41.41 5.80
C GLY A 667 -4.08 40.63 4.50
N ARG A 668 -3.60 39.38 4.59
CA ARG A 668 -3.41 38.45 3.47
C ARG A 668 -3.89 37.06 3.90
N MET A 669 -4.94 36.54 3.29
CA MET A 669 -5.53 35.25 3.66
C MET A 669 -4.94 34.13 2.81
N ASN A 670 -4.46 33.06 3.48
CA ASN A 670 -3.94 31.88 2.79
C ASN A 670 -5.10 30.92 2.43
N PRO A 671 -5.28 30.54 1.15
CA PRO A 671 -6.41 29.73 0.72
C PRO A 671 -6.38 28.29 1.21
N ILE A 672 -5.21 27.71 1.53
CA ILE A 672 -5.14 26.37 2.14
C ILE A 672 -5.76 26.39 3.53
N VAL A 673 -5.41 27.40 4.33
CA VAL A 673 -5.87 27.54 5.72
C VAL A 673 -7.34 27.97 5.75
N ALA A 674 -7.72 28.94 4.93
CA ALA A 674 -9.11 29.38 4.81
C ALA A 674 -10.00 28.27 4.23
N GLY A 675 -9.51 27.49 3.26
CA GLY A 675 -10.21 26.34 2.70
C GLY A 675 -10.39 25.21 3.71
N ALA A 676 -9.36 24.90 4.50
CA ALA A 676 -9.48 23.94 5.60
C ALA A 676 -10.56 24.40 6.61
N ALA A 677 -10.52 25.66 7.03
CA ALA A 677 -11.53 26.24 7.92
C ALA A 677 -12.94 26.26 7.32
N LEU A 678 -13.07 26.55 6.02
CA LEU A 678 -14.33 26.51 5.29
C LEU A 678 -14.94 25.11 5.28
N SER A 679 -14.10 24.09 5.04
CA SER A 679 -14.53 22.68 5.03
C SER A 679 -14.99 22.23 6.43
N ASP A 680 -14.27 22.63 7.48
CA ASP A 680 -14.62 22.26 8.86
C ASP A 680 -15.87 23.00 9.36
N ALA A 681 -16.06 24.26 8.92
CA ALA A 681 -17.17 25.12 9.30
C ALA A 681 -18.34 25.08 8.31
N ALA A 682 -18.39 24.11 7.39
CA ALA A 682 -19.37 24.07 6.29
C ALA A 682 -20.82 24.18 6.79
N ALA A 683 -21.15 23.58 7.93
CA ALA A 683 -22.46 23.70 8.56
C ALA A 683 -22.79 25.14 9.02
N GLN A 684 -21.83 25.81 9.68
CA GLN A 684 -21.98 27.19 10.14
C GLN A 684 -22.14 28.17 8.97
N VAL A 685 -21.36 27.95 7.90
CA VAL A 685 -21.45 28.74 6.66
C VAL A 685 -22.84 28.62 6.05
N ARG A 686 -23.39 27.41 6.02
CA ARG A 686 -24.76 27.17 5.53
C ARG A 686 -25.82 27.87 6.39
N GLU A 687 -25.72 27.77 7.71
CA GLU A 687 -26.66 28.42 8.63
C GLU A 687 -26.70 29.94 8.48
N ARG A 688 -25.57 30.55 8.08
CA ARG A 688 -25.46 31.99 7.81
C ARG A 688 -25.86 32.39 6.39
N GLY A 689 -26.09 31.43 5.51
CA GLY A 689 -26.34 31.65 4.08
C GLY A 689 -25.08 31.95 3.25
N GLY A 690 -23.93 32.11 3.88
CA GLY A 690 -22.65 32.42 3.23
C GLY A 690 -21.64 33.10 4.19
N ILE A 691 -20.43 33.29 3.69
CA ILE A 691 -19.35 34.05 4.36
C ILE A 691 -18.59 34.92 3.36
N GLU A 692 -18.04 36.02 3.83
CA GLU A 692 -17.10 36.85 3.05
C GLU A 692 -15.67 36.60 3.56
N ILE A 693 -14.72 36.46 2.64
CA ILE A 693 -13.28 36.35 2.96
C ILE A 693 -12.58 37.58 2.43
N ASP A 694 -11.93 38.32 3.33
CA ASP A 694 -11.16 39.53 3.04
C ASP A 694 -9.75 39.16 2.55
N LYS A 695 -9.32 39.75 1.43
CA LYS A 695 -7.97 39.65 0.87
C LYS A 695 -7.45 38.22 0.69
N LEU A 696 -8.22 37.40 -0.03
CA LEU A 696 -7.86 36.03 -0.35
C LEU A 696 -6.87 35.97 -1.51
N CYS A 697 -5.72 35.34 -1.28
CA CYS A 697 -4.75 35.09 -2.33
C CYS A 697 -5.16 33.92 -3.19
N LEU A 698 -4.90 34.03 -4.50
CA LEU A 698 -5.10 32.96 -5.48
C LEU A 698 -6.44 32.23 -5.27
N PRO A 699 -7.58 32.95 -5.31
CA PRO A 699 -8.88 32.47 -4.84
C PRO A 699 -9.36 31.18 -5.50
N LEU A 700 -8.86 30.84 -6.69
CA LEU A 700 -9.14 29.55 -7.34
C LEU A 700 -8.69 28.34 -6.50
N LEU A 701 -7.65 28.48 -5.66
CA LEU A 701 -7.23 27.44 -4.71
C LEU A 701 -8.30 27.09 -3.66
N LEU A 702 -9.33 27.93 -3.49
CA LEU A 702 -10.47 27.65 -2.62
C LEU A 702 -11.48 26.67 -3.24
N ALA A 703 -11.45 26.45 -4.55
CA ALA A 703 -12.46 25.64 -5.25
C ALA A 703 -12.64 24.21 -4.70
N PRO A 704 -11.58 23.46 -4.33
CA PRO A 704 -11.74 22.14 -3.72
C PRO A 704 -12.44 22.20 -2.35
N ALA A 705 -12.16 23.24 -1.55
CA ALA A 705 -12.82 23.44 -0.26
C ALA A 705 -14.29 23.86 -0.44
N LEU A 706 -14.61 24.64 -1.47
CA LEU A 706 -15.98 24.96 -1.87
C LEU A 706 -16.75 23.68 -2.25
N ALA A 707 -16.13 22.80 -3.05
CA ALA A 707 -16.70 21.51 -3.40
C ALA A 707 -16.90 20.63 -2.15
N ALA A 708 -15.90 20.53 -1.28
CA ALA A 708 -16.03 19.78 -0.04
C ALA A 708 -17.18 20.32 0.85
N ALA A 709 -17.31 21.64 0.97
CA ALA A 709 -18.39 22.27 1.70
C ALA A 709 -19.75 22.04 1.04
N ALA A 710 -19.85 22.07 -0.29
CA ALA A 710 -21.07 21.77 -1.04
C ALA A 710 -21.54 20.32 -0.85
N ALA A 711 -20.61 19.38 -0.93
CA ALA A 711 -20.89 17.96 -0.68
C ALA A 711 -21.38 17.72 0.75
N GLN A 712 -20.77 18.37 1.76
CA GLN A 712 -21.25 18.32 3.15
C GLN A 712 -22.60 19.03 3.34
N ALA A 713 -22.84 20.11 2.60
CA ALA A 713 -24.07 20.86 2.67
C ALA A 713 -25.26 20.10 2.04
N GLY A 714 -24.99 19.20 1.08
CA GLY A 714 -26.01 18.51 0.29
C GLY A 714 -26.65 19.41 -0.76
N SER A 715 -26.05 20.56 -1.07
CA SER A 715 -26.53 21.55 -2.03
C SER A 715 -25.36 22.28 -2.70
N PRO A 716 -25.51 22.79 -3.93
CA PRO A 716 -24.46 23.58 -4.57
C PRO A 716 -24.10 24.83 -3.76
N LEU A 717 -22.82 25.17 -3.74
CA LEU A 717 -22.31 26.45 -3.22
C LEU A 717 -21.60 27.20 -4.35
N ALA A 718 -21.56 28.53 -4.23
CA ALA A 718 -20.84 29.39 -5.15
C ALA A 718 -19.83 30.28 -4.43
N ALA A 719 -18.70 30.55 -5.07
CA ALA A 719 -17.73 31.57 -4.65
C ALA A 719 -17.63 32.63 -5.75
N SER A 720 -17.55 33.92 -5.39
CA SER A 720 -17.46 35.00 -6.38
C SER A 720 -16.48 36.10 -5.97
N TRP A 721 -15.75 36.62 -6.96
CA TRP A 721 -14.83 37.74 -6.83
C TRP A 721 -14.59 38.38 -8.20
N GLN A 722 -14.40 39.71 -8.27
CA GLN A 722 -13.94 40.42 -9.49
C GLN A 722 -14.60 39.98 -10.82
N GLY A 723 -15.91 39.71 -10.82
CA GLY A 723 -16.66 39.27 -12.01
C GLY A 723 -16.56 37.76 -12.33
N VAL A 724 -15.82 37.00 -11.54
CA VAL A 724 -15.75 35.53 -11.55
C VAL A 724 -16.80 34.95 -10.62
N ARG A 725 -17.40 33.82 -11.04
CA ARG A 725 -18.22 32.96 -10.21
C ARG A 725 -17.79 31.50 -10.39
N LEU A 726 -17.40 30.87 -9.30
CA LEU A 726 -17.29 29.42 -9.20
C LEU A 726 -18.59 28.85 -8.66
N THR A 727 -19.06 27.75 -9.23
CA THR A 727 -20.17 26.97 -8.67
C THR A 727 -19.77 25.51 -8.60
N SER A 728 -19.98 24.84 -7.47
CA SER A 728 -19.67 23.42 -7.31
C SER A 728 -20.90 22.62 -6.86
N ASP A 729 -21.06 21.41 -7.43
CA ASP A 729 -22.06 20.41 -7.02
C ASP A 729 -21.56 19.48 -5.90
N GLY A 730 -20.36 19.72 -5.39
CA GLY A 730 -19.71 18.87 -4.40
C GLY A 730 -18.66 17.92 -4.97
N TRP A 731 -18.64 17.74 -6.29
CA TRP A 731 -17.68 16.87 -6.99
C TRP A 731 -16.90 17.62 -8.09
N ARG A 732 -17.60 18.46 -8.86
CA ARG A 732 -17.06 19.25 -9.98
C ARG A 732 -17.20 20.73 -9.70
N VAL A 733 -16.52 21.55 -10.51
CA VAL A 733 -16.69 23.02 -10.51
C VAL A 733 -16.92 23.56 -11.90
N ALA A 734 -17.85 24.49 -12.02
CA ALA A 734 -18.02 25.35 -13.18
C ALA A 734 -17.44 26.73 -12.86
N CYS A 735 -16.67 27.28 -13.80
CA CYS A 735 -16.01 28.57 -13.68
C CYS A 735 -16.60 29.53 -14.72
N ASP A 736 -17.27 30.59 -14.27
CA ASP A 736 -17.76 31.68 -15.12
C ASP A 736 -16.91 32.94 -14.87
N GLY A 737 -16.35 33.54 -15.92
CA GLY A 737 -15.52 34.75 -15.80
C GLY A 737 -14.43 34.82 -16.86
N ASP A 738 -13.67 35.92 -16.86
CA ASP A 738 -12.46 36.07 -17.69
C ASP A 738 -11.28 35.31 -17.05
N ASP A 739 -10.43 34.69 -17.87
CA ASP A 739 -9.29 33.88 -17.41
C ASP A 739 -8.31 34.66 -16.52
N ALA A 740 -8.07 35.94 -16.82
CA ALA A 740 -7.18 36.77 -16.01
C ALA A 740 -7.78 37.08 -14.62
N ALA A 741 -9.11 37.25 -14.55
CA ALA A 741 -9.81 37.44 -13.28
C ALA A 741 -9.89 36.14 -12.47
N LEU A 742 -10.04 34.99 -13.14
CA LEU A 742 -10.04 33.66 -12.52
C LEU A 742 -8.69 33.35 -11.85
N LEU A 743 -7.59 33.73 -12.51
CA LEU A 743 -6.21 33.51 -12.04
C LEU A 743 -5.62 34.72 -11.27
N THR A 744 -6.47 35.61 -10.75
CA THR A 744 -6.03 36.80 -9.99
C THR A 744 -5.14 36.41 -8.80
N GLU A 745 -4.08 37.18 -8.54
CA GLU A 745 -3.16 36.92 -7.42
C GLU A 745 -3.81 37.20 -6.07
N MET A 746 -4.72 38.17 -6.02
CA MET A 746 -5.43 38.55 -4.81
C MET A 746 -6.81 39.11 -5.12
N ALA A 747 -7.83 38.51 -4.52
CA ALA A 747 -9.17 39.06 -4.47
C ALA A 747 -9.34 39.87 -3.19
N GLU A 748 -9.65 41.16 -3.33
CA GLU A 748 -9.96 42.03 -2.17
C GLU A 748 -11.10 41.44 -1.33
N ARG A 749 -12.11 40.86 -1.98
CA ARG A 749 -13.23 40.18 -1.31
C ARG A 749 -13.66 38.97 -2.13
N VAL A 750 -13.85 37.85 -1.43
CA VAL A 750 -14.45 36.62 -1.97
C VAL A 750 -15.73 36.33 -1.20
N LEU A 751 -16.86 36.28 -1.90
CA LEU A 751 -18.14 35.93 -1.31
C LEU A 751 -18.43 34.45 -1.58
N VAL A 752 -18.51 33.65 -0.53
CA VAL A 752 -19.03 32.28 -0.57
C VAL A 752 -20.49 32.30 -0.17
N THR A 753 -21.37 31.73 -1.00
CA THR A 753 -22.82 31.73 -0.80
C THR A 753 -23.42 30.36 -1.03
N THR A 754 -24.49 30.08 -0.29
CA THR A 754 -25.37 28.91 -0.51
C THR A 754 -26.44 29.18 -1.56
N ASP A 755 -26.66 30.44 -1.94
CA ASP A 755 -27.56 30.82 -3.02
C ASP A 755 -26.87 30.63 -4.39
N ALA A 756 -26.72 29.37 -4.77
CA ALA A 756 -26.09 28.95 -6.01
C ALA A 756 -27.11 28.26 -6.92
N ALA A 757 -27.44 28.91 -8.04
CA ALA A 757 -28.15 28.23 -9.12
C ALA A 757 -27.22 27.17 -9.73
N ALA A 758 -27.75 25.97 -9.98
CA ALA A 758 -26.99 24.92 -10.65
C ALA A 758 -26.50 25.41 -12.03
N PRO A 759 -25.23 25.17 -12.39
CA PRO A 759 -24.71 25.56 -13.69
C PRO A 759 -25.34 24.71 -14.80
N VAL A 760 -25.28 25.21 -16.04
CA VAL A 760 -25.85 24.53 -17.22
C VAL A 760 -25.18 23.17 -17.47
N SER A 761 -23.87 23.09 -17.23
CA SER A 761 -23.08 21.87 -17.30
C SER A 761 -21.78 22.05 -16.52
N PHE A 762 -21.24 20.95 -16.02
CA PHE A 762 -19.89 20.91 -15.47
C PHE A 762 -18.91 20.37 -16.53
N PRO A 763 -17.66 20.87 -16.58
CA PRO A 763 -16.60 20.26 -17.37
C PRO A 763 -16.38 18.78 -17.00
N GLU A 764 -15.83 18.02 -17.95
CA GLU A 764 -15.36 16.67 -17.68
C GLU A 764 -14.09 16.69 -16.82
N VAL A 765 -13.95 15.68 -15.97
CA VAL A 765 -12.76 15.48 -15.16
C VAL A 765 -11.73 14.67 -15.93
N VAL A 766 -10.45 14.92 -15.66
CA VAL A 766 -9.31 14.24 -16.28
C VAL A 766 -8.62 13.33 -15.26
N SER A 767 -8.03 12.23 -15.73
CA SER A 767 -7.24 11.29 -14.92
C SER A 767 -5.77 11.66 -14.81
N ARG A 768 -5.32 12.67 -15.56
CA ARG A 768 -3.93 13.12 -15.65
C ARG A 768 -3.87 14.62 -15.92
N ALA A 769 -2.75 15.24 -15.57
CA ALA A 769 -2.48 16.63 -15.91
C ALA A 769 -1.05 16.84 -16.39
N THR A 770 -0.87 17.80 -17.30
CA THR A 770 0.44 18.27 -17.74
C THR A 770 0.92 19.36 -16.79
N VAL A 771 2.13 19.22 -16.26
CA VAL A 771 2.72 20.20 -15.35
C VAL A 771 3.99 20.78 -16.00
N PRO A 772 4.16 22.12 -16.02
CA PRO A 772 5.39 22.74 -16.48
C PRO A 772 6.62 22.29 -15.68
N GLN A 773 7.77 22.14 -16.34
CA GLN A 773 8.98 21.62 -15.71
C GLN A 773 9.53 22.55 -14.62
N ASP A 774 9.42 23.87 -14.80
CA ASP A 774 9.82 24.88 -13.82
C ASP A 774 8.97 24.81 -12.53
N VAL A 775 7.67 24.52 -12.66
CA VAL A 775 6.76 24.27 -11.54
C VAL A 775 7.18 22.99 -10.80
N LEU A 776 7.46 21.90 -11.52
CA LEU A 776 7.93 20.64 -10.94
C LEU A 776 9.26 20.82 -10.19
N ASN A 777 10.23 21.52 -10.78
CA ASN A 777 11.51 21.81 -10.16
C ASN A 777 11.35 22.62 -8.88
N THR A 778 10.43 23.59 -8.88
CA THR A 778 10.15 24.40 -7.69
C THR A 778 9.49 23.58 -6.58
N LEU A 779 8.52 22.73 -6.91
CA LEU A 779 7.91 21.80 -5.96
C LEU A 779 8.95 20.82 -5.39
N ALA A 780 9.81 20.25 -6.25
CA ALA A 780 10.87 19.33 -5.85
C ALA A 780 11.86 20.01 -4.88
N ARG A 781 12.27 21.25 -5.16
CA ARG A 781 13.13 22.06 -4.28
C ARG A 781 12.52 22.24 -2.88
N PHE A 782 11.22 22.49 -2.80
CA PHE A 782 10.55 22.57 -1.50
C PHE A 782 10.41 21.20 -0.83
N ALA A 783 10.01 20.17 -1.58
CA ALA A 783 9.87 18.80 -1.08
C ALA A 783 11.18 18.25 -0.52
N HIS A 784 12.32 18.60 -1.13
CA HIS A 784 13.65 18.22 -0.67
C HIS A 784 13.94 18.60 0.77
N ARG A 785 13.36 19.70 1.26
CA ARG A 785 13.50 20.15 2.67
C ARG A 785 12.88 19.19 3.68
N THR A 786 12.12 18.18 3.21
CA THR A 786 11.49 17.15 4.04
C THR A 786 12.29 15.85 4.11
N TYR A 787 13.39 15.75 3.37
CA TYR A 787 14.25 14.57 3.35
C TYR A 787 15.37 14.72 4.37
N ALA A 788 15.60 13.68 5.15
CA ALA A 788 16.72 13.65 6.07
C ALA A 788 18.02 13.42 5.28
N PRO A 789 19.07 14.20 5.54
CA PRO A 789 20.35 14.06 4.86
C PRO A 789 20.97 12.70 5.17
N ALA A 790 21.66 12.12 4.18
CA ALA A 790 22.36 10.87 4.36
C ALA A 790 23.57 11.05 5.29
N THR A 791 23.55 10.40 6.46
CA THR A 791 24.72 10.28 7.35
C THR A 791 25.43 8.95 7.11
N GLU A 792 26.73 8.85 7.44
CA GLU A 792 27.46 7.57 7.41
C GLU A 792 26.75 6.49 8.25
N GLU A 793 26.18 6.88 9.38
CA GLU A 793 25.42 6.00 10.27
C GLU A 793 24.09 5.53 9.64
N SER A 794 23.38 6.42 8.93
CA SER A 794 22.18 6.06 8.17
C SER A 794 22.51 5.09 7.04
N ARG A 795 23.65 5.28 6.36
CA ARG A 795 24.16 4.36 5.34
C ARG A 795 24.57 3.00 5.91
N ALA A 796 25.12 2.96 7.12
CA ALA A 796 25.57 1.73 7.78
C ALA A 796 24.44 0.95 8.49
N ARG A 797 23.31 1.59 8.83
CA ARG A 797 22.19 0.96 9.58
C ARG A 797 20.90 0.81 8.78
N GLY A 798 20.87 1.26 7.53
CA GLY A 798 19.76 1.05 6.62
C GLY A 798 19.38 -0.44 6.52
N ALA A 799 18.09 -0.74 6.36
CA ALA A 799 17.69 -2.12 6.00
C ALA A 799 18.47 -2.55 4.75
N GLY A 800 19.31 -3.59 4.89
CA GLY A 800 20.20 -4.12 3.84
C GLY A 800 21.71 -3.90 4.04
N THR A 801 22.15 -3.42 5.20
CA THR A 801 23.59 -3.21 5.50
C THR A 801 24.28 -4.39 6.17
N GLY A 802 23.60 -5.52 6.31
CA GLY A 802 24.30 -6.77 6.60
C GLY A 802 25.00 -7.23 5.32
N ASP A 803 26.27 -7.60 5.42
CA ASP A 803 27.13 -8.08 4.32
C ASP A 803 26.63 -9.34 3.57
N SER A 804 25.35 -9.73 3.72
CA SER A 804 24.75 -10.97 3.19
C SER A 804 23.50 -10.76 2.31
N ASP A 805 23.29 -9.55 1.78
CA ASP A 805 22.13 -9.29 0.89
C ASP A 805 22.20 -10.04 -0.46
N ASN A 806 23.41 -10.46 -0.85
CA ASN A 806 23.68 -11.30 -2.03
C ASN A 806 23.84 -12.80 -1.70
N ASP A 807 23.58 -13.23 -0.47
CA ASP A 807 23.64 -14.65 -0.11
C ASP A 807 22.40 -15.41 -0.53
#